data_AF-A0A8T7K408-F1
#
_entry.id   AF-A0A8T7K408-F1
#
_cell.length_a   1.000
_cell.length_b   1.000
_cell.length_c   1.000
_cell.angle_alpha   90.00
_cell.angle_beta   90.00
_cell.angle_gamma   90.00
#
_symmetry.space_group_name_H-M   'P 1'
#
loop_
_entity.id
_entity.type
_entity.pdbx_description
1 polymer ?
#
loop_
_entity_poly.entity_id
_entity_poly.type
_entity_poly.pdbx_seq_one_letter_code
_entity_poly.pdbx_strand_id
1 'polypeptide(L)'
;MPNQVVIAFSSAATSEERAAYLQSIGAAVSRDIPALNTVVATLPTGTLDLPDSPIVARSEPDYYVSAQQTSVNDPLYPQQWALPAIGAPSAWAQMQTGAPNIAVALIDSGICTTHPDLQGRILPGYDFVENDSAPQDDFGHGCSAAGILAANANNDLGIAGVAPNIQILPLRVLNAQGVGTYSDVAAAMIYAVDNGVQIINLSLGGTQSSSVLESAVEYAVARGALIVAAAGNYPDRLLYPAAFAAVIAVGAVDQNLQRSSFSPAAGIDLFAPGRDILTTQIDGSYGLMTGTSFAAPYVAGIAALELASGRTLTLDGGFVRFGGSNTLVVAVPSATPGAWPSHYAALLNTARSSGILRVIVSLAVNFQPEAQLAPQAVQAQQTQIVQAQQAIISALSGYAAQIVAQSDQWLIPALALQVDETALQHLMTLPGITNISEDRPLPLRLNSSAGVIDAPEAWAMGYTGTGQTVVIVDSGIERTHSSFDGRVVTEACYSWNETDNPGTPTINERQDSLCPSGQTEQFGTGAAALDRCNLFGVSCDHGTHVAGIAAGGNATYRGVAPSANIIAIQVFTAFYHAGLCAPYTPPCILSYTADQINALNYTYAILHPVYTIASVNLSIGGGRYTSVCDNDLSVPAAEMKAAIDQLRAVNIATVIASANDGFSDALGFPACISTAISVASTTDADALSSFSNTASFLSLLAPGSNIISSIPGNMFQSLSGTSMAAPQVTGAWALLRQAQPTVTVTNALNILRNSGVPVLDTRNGLTFRRIDLDNALTALLPPTPTPTPVGYRTTVLRDQDLLYWMQAQPTTPLRIILVVITPNQLSIYVESVGVRGIVPVVIQQGSNLVQITYGPPTDLNGNPAPAALVSAVNTHLPTILTGALDQALALSFGSAHDLVDMTLRGNALDIGAILP
;
A
#
# COMPACT_ATOMS: atom_id res chain seq x y z
N MET A 1 -11.26 -21.10 66.09
CA MET A 1 -10.87 -22.29 66.85
C MET A 1 -10.95 -22.00 68.35
N PRO A 2 -11.74 -22.73 69.14
CA PRO A 2 -11.62 -22.68 70.60
C PRO A 2 -10.21 -23.07 71.04
N ASN A 3 -9.70 -22.40 72.07
CA ASN A 3 -8.40 -22.66 72.70
C ASN A 3 -7.16 -22.50 71.81
N GLN A 4 -7.27 -22.05 70.56
CA GLN A 4 -6.12 -21.93 69.65
C GLN A 4 -5.75 -20.46 69.42
N VAL A 5 -4.46 -20.17 69.53
CA VAL A 5 -3.88 -18.83 69.52
C VAL A 5 -2.73 -18.74 68.52
N VAL A 6 -2.64 -17.63 67.82
CA VAL A 6 -1.52 -17.25 66.97
C VAL A 6 -0.64 -16.28 67.77
N ILE A 7 0.63 -16.62 67.98
CA ILE A 7 1.57 -15.84 68.80
C ILE A 7 2.76 -15.44 67.92
N ALA A 8 2.92 -14.15 67.68
CA ALA A 8 4.06 -13.60 66.96
C ALA A 8 5.11 -13.08 67.95
N PHE A 9 6.33 -13.58 67.85
CA PHE A 9 7.44 -13.19 68.72
C PHE A 9 8.22 -12.00 68.16
N SER A 10 8.80 -11.20 69.05
CA SER A 10 9.71 -10.12 68.68
C SER A 10 10.93 -10.68 67.93
N SER A 11 11.48 -9.92 66.98
CA SER A 11 12.64 -10.33 66.18
C SER A 11 13.94 -10.47 66.98
N ALA A 12 13.94 -10.15 68.27
CA ALA A 12 15.06 -10.33 69.18
C ALA A 12 14.95 -11.63 70.02
N ALA A 13 13.79 -12.28 70.04
CA ALA A 13 13.53 -13.46 70.85
C ALA A 13 14.27 -14.70 70.33
N THR A 14 15.07 -15.36 71.17
CA THR A 14 15.77 -16.59 70.77
C THR A 14 14.83 -17.80 70.69
N SER A 15 15.27 -18.88 70.04
CA SER A 15 14.55 -20.15 70.00
C SER A 15 14.28 -20.72 71.40
N GLU A 16 15.23 -20.56 72.31
CA GLU A 16 15.16 -20.98 73.70
C GLU A 16 14.15 -20.13 74.50
N GLU A 17 14.15 -18.81 74.29
CA GLU A 17 13.17 -17.89 74.91
C GLU A 17 11.75 -18.16 74.39
N ARG A 18 11.58 -18.36 73.08
CA ARG A 18 10.31 -18.80 72.46
C ARG A 18 9.82 -20.10 73.09
N ALA A 19 10.68 -21.10 73.20
CA ALA A 19 10.34 -22.40 73.79
C ALA A 19 9.98 -22.29 75.29
N ALA A 20 10.76 -21.55 76.07
CA ALA A 20 10.52 -21.35 77.50
C ALA A 20 9.19 -20.62 77.75
N TYR A 21 8.86 -19.60 76.94
CA TYR A 21 7.57 -18.91 77.04
C TYR A 21 6.39 -19.82 76.69
N LEU A 22 6.47 -20.55 75.56
CA LEU A 22 5.43 -21.51 75.15
C LEU A 22 5.21 -22.60 76.21
N GLN A 23 6.29 -23.06 76.85
CA GLN A 23 6.22 -23.99 77.97
C GLN A 23 5.59 -23.35 79.22
N SER A 24 5.87 -22.08 79.52
CA SER A 24 5.32 -21.38 80.70
C SER A 24 3.80 -21.16 80.62
N ILE A 25 3.26 -20.96 79.42
CA ILE A 25 1.80 -20.88 79.16
C ILE A 25 1.16 -22.26 78.89
N GLY A 26 1.96 -23.34 78.93
CA GLY A 26 1.51 -24.72 78.69
C GLY A 26 1.04 -24.99 77.25
N ALA A 27 1.44 -24.17 76.28
CA ALA A 27 0.91 -24.21 74.92
C ALA A 27 1.54 -25.34 74.09
N ALA A 28 0.69 -26.16 73.46
CA ALA A 28 1.13 -27.15 72.48
C ALA A 28 1.18 -26.51 71.09
N VAL A 29 2.39 -26.34 70.52
CA VAL A 29 2.55 -25.80 69.16
C VAL A 29 1.90 -26.74 68.15
N SER A 30 0.94 -26.22 67.38
CA SER A 30 0.27 -26.94 66.29
C SER A 30 0.88 -26.64 64.92
N ARG A 31 1.52 -25.47 64.75
CA ARG A 31 2.26 -25.06 63.55
C ARG A 31 3.28 -23.97 63.90
N ASP A 32 4.51 -24.07 63.40
CA ASP A 32 5.45 -22.95 63.36
C ASP A 32 5.36 -22.25 61.99
N ILE A 33 5.54 -20.94 61.96
CA ILE A 33 5.54 -20.09 60.76
C ILE A 33 6.82 -19.22 60.84
N PRO A 34 8.01 -19.81 60.57
CA PRO A 34 9.29 -19.16 60.86
C PRO A 34 9.50 -17.83 60.14
N ALA A 35 9.00 -17.71 58.90
CA ALA A 35 9.07 -16.49 58.09
C ALA A 35 8.35 -15.27 58.70
N LEU A 36 7.44 -15.48 59.66
CA LEU A 36 6.75 -14.42 60.41
C LEU A 36 7.15 -14.40 61.90
N ASN A 37 8.15 -15.19 62.31
CA ASN A 37 8.50 -15.48 63.70
C ASN A 37 7.27 -15.82 64.58
N THR A 38 6.30 -16.55 64.00
CA THR A 38 4.96 -16.74 64.55
C THR A 38 4.68 -18.22 64.74
N VAL A 39 4.03 -18.61 65.83
CA VAL A 39 3.48 -19.97 66.01
C VAL A 39 1.97 -19.94 66.11
N VAL A 40 1.32 -20.99 65.64
CA VAL A 40 -0.03 -21.38 66.06
C VAL A 40 0.13 -22.41 67.17
N ALA A 41 -0.56 -22.21 68.28
CA ALA A 41 -0.49 -23.12 69.43
C ALA A 41 -1.85 -23.27 70.13
N THR A 42 -2.05 -24.40 70.78
CA THR A 42 -3.27 -24.72 71.53
C THR A 42 -3.01 -24.56 73.03
N LEU A 43 -3.85 -23.75 73.69
CA LEU A 43 -3.79 -23.44 75.13
C LEU A 43 -4.59 -24.47 75.95
N PRO A 44 -4.09 -24.92 77.12
CA PRO A 44 -4.74 -25.96 77.91
C PRO A 44 -6.01 -25.46 78.63
N THR A 45 -6.10 -24.15 78.93
CA THR A 45 -7.19 -23.54 79.70
C THR A 45 -8.26 -22.85 78.85
N GLY A 46 -8.01 -22.65 77.55
CA GLY A 46 -8.92 -21.95 76.63
C GLY A 46 -9.02 -20.43 76.80
N THR A 47 -8.49 -19.88 77.89
CA THR A 47 -8.35 -18.43 78.09
C THR A 47 -7.29 -17.88 77.15
N LEU A 48 -7.66 -16.91 76.30
CA LEU A 48 -6.78 -16.27 75.31
C LEU A 48 -5.95 -15.10 75.88
N ASP A 49 -6.15 -14.80 77.16
CA ASP A 49 -5.42 -13.81 77.95
C ASP A 49 -4.04 -14.38 78.31
N LEU A 50 -3.01 -14.01 77.54
CA LEU A 50 -1.65 -14.49 77.73
C LEU A 50 -0.87 -13.60 78.71
N PRO A 51 0.06 -14.15 79.52
CA PRO A 51 0.90 -13.33 80.39
C PRO A 51 1.77 -12.33 79.61
N ASP A 52 1.74 -11.06 80.02
CA ASP A 52 2.59 -10.01 79.47
C ASP A 52 4.07 -10.44 79.43
N SER A 53 4.68 -10.32 78.25
CA SER A 53 6.01 -10.86 77.98
C SER A 53 6.74 -10.02 76.93
N PRO A 54 7.96 -9.51 77.23
CA PRO A 54 8.68 -8.62 76.31
C PRO A 54 9.12 -9.30 75.01
N ILE A 55 9.06 -10.63 74.94
CA ILE A 55 9.37 -11.38 73.72
C ILE A 55 8.15 -11.62 72.82
N VAL A 56 6.92 -11.36 73.28
CA VAL A 56 5.70 -11.46 72.45
C VAL A 56 5.41 -10.10 71.83
N ALA A 57 5.37 -10.04 70.51
CA ALA A 57 5.06 -8.81 69.76
C ALA A 57 3.54 -8.61 69.58
N ARG A 58 2.78 -9.71 69.48
CA ARG A 58 1.30 -9.75 69.50
C ARG A 58 0.82 -11.19 69.64
N SER A 59 -0.41 -11.37 70.12
CA SER A 59 -1.12 -12.64 70.10
C SER A 59 -2.61 -12.44 69.82
N GLU A 60 -3.20 -13.32 69.01
CA GLU A 60 -4.61 -13.24 68.60
C GLU A 60 -5.26 -14.64 68.52
N PRO A 61 -6.58 -14.77 68.67
CA PRO A 61 -7.28 -16.05 68.51
C PRO A 61 -7.18 -16.54 67.06
N ASP A 62 -7.08 -17.85 66.85
CA ASP A 62 -7.16 -18.43 65.50
C ASP A 62 -8.63 -18.46 65.05
N TYR A 63 -9.01 -17.61 64.09
CA TYR A 63 -10.41 -17.40 63.68
C TYR A 63 -10.89 -18.39 62.61
N TYR A 64 -12.19 -18.71 62.63
CA TYR A 64 -12.82 -19.45 61.54
C TYR A 64 -13.20 -18.50 60.39
N VAL A 65 -13.07 -18.98 59.16
CA VAL A 65 -13.61 -18.33 57.95
C VAL A 65 -14.56 -19.29 57.23
N SER A 66 -15.63 -18.75 56.65
CA SER A 66 -16.68 -19.51 55.95
C SER A 66 -17.20 -18.71 54.76
N ALA A 67 -17.39 -19.36 53.61
CA ALA A 67 -18.03 -18.73 52.45
C ALA A 67 -19.53 -18.48 52.69
N GLN A 68 -20.05 -17.36 52.20
CA GLN A 68 -21.49 -17.11 52.09
C GLN A 68 -21.99 -17.64 50.74
N GLN A 69 -23.14 -18.33 50.73
CA GLN A 69 -23.87 -18.64 49.50
C GLN A 69 -24.88 -17.53 49.20
N THR A 70 -24.73 -16.88 48.05
CA THR A 70 -25.87 -16.23 47.38
C THR A 70 -26.75 -17.30 46.72
N SER A 71 -28.03 -17.33 47.09
CA SER A 71 -29.02 -18.19 46.43
C SER A 71 -29.42 -17.59 45.08
N VAL A 72 -29.32 -18.42 44.03
CA VAL A 72 -29.70 -18.11 42.65
C VAL A 72 -31.11 -18.69 42.43
N ASN A 73 -32.09 -17.90 41.97
CA ASN A 73 -33.50 -18.35 41.87
C ASN A 73 -33.87 -19.02 40.53
N ASP A 74 -32.99 -18.91 39.53
CA ASP A 74 -33.24 -19.24 38.13
C ASP A 74 -33.51 -20.76 37.95
N PRO A 75 -34.69 -21.20 37.45
CA PRO A 75 -35.15 -22.60 37.60
C PRO A 75 -34.27 -23.71 37.01
N LEU A 76 -33.40 -23.40 36.03
CA LEU A 76 -32.48 -24.38 35.44
C LEU A 76 -31.05 -24.25 36.00
N TYR A 77 -30.74 -23.24 36.81
CA TYR A 77 -29.43 -23.09 37.47
C TYR A 77 -28.96 -24.34 38.23
N PRO A 78 -29.82 -25.13 38.93
CA PRO A 78 -29.41 -26.40 39.56
C PRO A 78 -28.85 -27.46 38.60
N GLN A 79 -28.99 -27.28 37.28
CA GLN A 79 -28.43 -28.15 36.24
C GLN A 79 -27.13 -27.58 35.63
N GLN A 80 -26.78 -26.32 35.88
CA GLN A 80 -25.59 -25.66 35.37
C GLN A 80 -24.34 -25.97 36.23
N TRP A 81 -23.86 -27.22 36.16
CA TRP A 81 -22.68 -27.70 36.91
C TRP A 81 -21.45 -26.79 36.81
N ALA A 82 -21.29 -26.11 35.66
CA ALA A 82 -20.15 -25.28 35.32
C ALA A 82 -19.98 -24.04 36.20
N LEU A 83 -21.08 -23.38 36.60
CA LEU A 83 -21.03 -22.12 37.35
C LEU A 83 -20.52 -22.30 38.78
N PRO A 84 -20.98 -23.30 39.56
CA PRO A 84 -20.31 -23.72 40.79
C PRO A 84 -18.85 -24.15 40.58
N ALA A 85 -18.54 -24.85 39.47
CA ALA A 85 -17.19 -25.37 39.22
C ALA A 85 -16.14 -24.26 38.98
N ILE A 86 -16.53 -23.15 38.35
CA ILE A 86 -15.67 -21.95 38.24
C ILE A 86 -15.80 -20.98 39.43
N GLY A 87 -16.63 -21.30 40.44
CA GLY A 87 -16.85 -20.47 41.62
C GLY A 87 -17.67 -19.19 41.41
N ALA A 88 -18.40 -19.07 40.28
CA ALA A 88 -19.11 -17.84 39.90
C ALA A 88 -20.06 -17.28 41.00
N PRO A 89 -20.85 -18.09 41.73
CA PRO A 89 -21.70 -17.56 42.83
C PRO A 89 -20.89 -16.87 43.93
N SER A 90 -19.71 -17.40 44.26
CA SER A 90 -18.82 -16.80 45.27
C SER A 90 -18.23 -15.47 44.78
N ALA A 91 -18.06 -15.29 43.48
CA ALA A 91 -17.64 -14.02 42.87
C ALA A 91 -18.81 -13.01 42.85
N TRP A 92 -20.02 -13.43 42.46
CA TRP A 92 -21.21 -12.57 42.48
C TRP A 92 -21.52 -12.05 43.89
N ALA A 93 -21.34 -12.89 44.93
CA ALA A 93 -21.48 -12.51 46.34
C ALA A 93 -20.48 -11.41 46.80
N GLN A 94 -19.39 -11.19 46.05
CA GLN A 94 -18.37 -10.17 46.35
C GLN A 94 -18.51 -8.91 45.47
N MET A 95 -19.43 -8.88 44.51
CA MET A 95 -19.63 -7.73 43.62
C MET A 95 -20.28 -6.56 44.37
N GLN A 96 -19.72 -5.37 44.17
CA GLN A 96 -20.26 -4.14 44.77
C GLN A 96 -21.60 -3.76 44.12
N THR A 97 -22.56 -3.33 44.95
CA THR A 97 -23.84 -2.80 44.46
C THR A 97 -23.59 -1.52 43.65
N GLY A 98 -23.92 -1.53 42.36
CA GLY A 98 -23.62 -0.42 41.45
C GLY A 98 -22.25 -0.49 40.76
N ALA A 99 -21.60 -1.66 40.74
CA ALA A 99 -20.44 -1.94 39.90
C ALA A 99 -20.66 -1.50 38.42
N PRO A 100 -19.63 -0.99 37.72
CA PRO A 100 -19.75 -0.51 36.36
C PRO A 100 -20.16 -1.62 35.39
N ASN A 101 -21.04 -1.27 34.45
CA ASN A 101 -21.56 -2.18 33.44
C ASN A 101 -20.55 -2.31 32.29
N ILE A 102 -19.77 -3.38 32.29
CA ILE A 102 -18.75 -3.67 31.29
C ILE A 102 -19.40 -4.16 29.98
N ALA A 103 -18.84 -3.80 28.83
CA ALA A 103 -19.23 -4.35 27.54
C ALA A 103 -18.25 -5.45 27.09
N VAL A 104 -18.76 -6.53 26.54
CA VAL A 104 -18.00 -7.61 25.89
C VAL A 104 -18.49 -7.77 24.45
N ALA A 105 -17.58 -7.81 23.48
CA ALA A 105 -17.93 -8.05 22.09
C ALA A 105 -18.05 -9.56 21.83
N LEU A 106 -19.20 -9.98 21.32
CA LEU A 106 -19.45 -11.35 20.91
C LEU A 106 -19.40 -11.43 19.39
N ILE A 107 -18.30 -11.93 18.86
CA ILE A 107 -18.04 -12.06 17.43
C ILE A 107 -18.36 -13.51 17.03
N ASP A 108 -19.54 -13.72 16.43
CA ASP A 108 -20.11 -15.05 16.16
C ASP A 108 -21.16 -15.00 15.00
N SER A 109 -22.17 -15.86 15.03
CA SER A 109 -23.28 -16.00 14.09
C SER A 109 -24.42 -14.98 14.27
N GLY A 110 -24.29 -14.08 15.25
CA GLY A 110 -25.30 -13.10 15.66
C GLY A 110 -25.71 -13.30 17.11
N ILE A 111 -26.86 -12.76 17.50
CA ILE A 111 -27.47 -12.97 18.80
C ILE A 111 -29.00 -13.15 18.69
N CYS A 112 -29.58 -13.96 19.58
CA CYS A 112 -31.03 -14.12 19.70
C CYS A 112 -31.65 -12.91 20.45
N THR A 113 -31.83 -11.81 19.72
CA THR A 113 -32.25 -10.49 20.26
C THR A 113 -33.52 -10.52 21.12
N THR A 114 -34.43 -11.48 20.87
CA THR A 114 -35.71 -11.63 21.57
C THR A 114 -35.71 -12.65 22.72
N HIS A 115 -34.56 -13.28 23.04
CA HIS A 115 -34.51 -14.32 24.07
C HIS A 115 -34.86 -13.75 25.46
N PRO A 116 -35.84 -14.31 26.20
CA PRO A 116 -36.28 -13.75 27.49
C PRO A 116 -35.12 -13.53 28.48
N ASP A 117 -34.21 -14.50 28.58
CA ASP A 117 -33.05 -14.44 29.47
C ASP A 117 -31.98 -13.41 29.10
N LEU A 118 -31.99 -12.86 27.88
CA LEU A 118 -31.02 -11.86 27.42
C LEU A 118 -31.60 -10.43 27.37
N GLN A 119 -32.83 -10.24 27.85
CA GLN A 119 -33.44 -8.90 27.90
C GLN A 119 -32.59 -7.93 28.73
N GLY A 120 -32.37 -6.73 28.19
CA GLY A 120 -31.54 -5.69 28.81
C GLY A 120 -30.02 -5.92 28.74
N ARG A 121 -29.55 -6.96 28.04
CA ARG A 121 -28.12 -7.29 27.92
C ARG A 121 -27.48 -6.90 26.60
N ILE A 122 -28.29 -6.63 25.57
CA ILE A 122 -27.83 -6.54 24.18
C ILE A 122 -27.74 -5.08 23.73
N LEU A 123 -26.54 -4.64 23.34
CA LEU A 123 -26.29 -3.32 22.75
C LEU A 123 -26.65 -3.31 21.24
N PRO A 124 -26.86 -2.13 20.63
CA PRO A 124 -26.85 -1.99 19.18
C PRO A 124 -25.52 -2.51 18.62
N GLY A 125 -25.61 -3.50 17.72
CA GLY A 125 -24.46 -4.15 17.11
C GLY A 125 -24.43 -3.98 15.59
N TYR A 126 -23.69 -4.84 14.90
CA TYR A 126 -23.49 -4.77 13.45
C TYR A 126 -23.37 -6.16 12.82
N ASP A 127 -23.91 -6.32 11.62
CA ASP A 127 -23.81 -7.52 10.80
C ASP A 127 -22.87 -7.29 9.62
N PHE A 128 -21.74 -8.01 9.59
CA PHE A 128 -20.76 -7.96 8.51
C PHE A 128 -21.07 -8.92 7.36
N VAL A 129 -21.95 -9.90 7.57
CA VAL A 129 -22.43 -10.84 6.54
C VAL A 129 -23.41 -10.14 5.61
N GLU A 130 -24.40 -9.44 6.16
CA GLU A 130 -25.46 -8.77 5.40
C GLU A 130 -25.28 -7.23 5.31
N ASN A 131 -24.31 -6.67 6.05
CA ASN A 131 -23.90 -5.27 6.05
C ASN A 131 -24.99 -4.29 6.52
N ASP A 132 -25.61 -4.59 7.65
CA ASP A 132 -26.56 -3.72 8.34
C ASP A 132 -26.39 -3.71 9.87
N SER A 133 -27.34 -3.08 10.59
CA SER A 133 -27.33 -2.95 12.05
C SER A 133 -28.15 -4.01 12.79
N ALA A 134 -28.43 -5.16 12.18
CA ALA A 134 -29.31 -6.21 12.70
C ALA A 134 -28.58 -7.57 12.81
N PRO A 135 -27.63 -7.74 13.76
CA PRO A 135 -26.87 -8.98 13.99
C PRO A 135 -27.74 -10.08 14.65
N GLN A 136 -28.86 -10.42 14.04
CA GLN A 136 -29.75 -11.48 14.46
C GLN A 136 -29.10 -12.84 14.17
N ASP A 137 -29.12 -13.74 15.14
CA ASP A 137 -28.65 -15.11 14.94
C ASP A 137 -29.65 -15.90 14.08
N ASP A 138 -29.14 -16.58 13.04
CA ASP A 138 -29.87 -17.51 12.16
C ASP A 138 -29.33 -18.96 12.26
N PHE A 139 -28.25 -19.19 13.01
CA PHE A 139 -27.57 -20.48 13.14
C PHE A 139 -27.70 -21.06 14.57
N GLY A 140 -27.88 -20.20 15.57
CA GLY A 140 -28.14 -20.50 16.98
C GLY A 140 -26.90 -20.56 17.88
N HIS A 141 -25.71 -20.56 17.30
CA HIS A 141 -24.45 -20.74 18.03
C HIS A 141 -24.08 -19.49 18.86
N GLY A 142 -24.28 -18.30 18.29
CA GLY A 142 -24.04 -17.03 18.97
C GLY A 142 -25.03 -16.77 20.10
N CYS A 143 -26.29 -17.19 19.91
CA CYS A 143 -27.30 -17.25 20.97
C CYS A 143 -26.84 -18.13 22.15
N SER A 144 -26.34 -19.33 21.87
CA SER A 144 -25.82 -20.23 22.92
C SER A 144 -24.58 -19.69 23.62
N ALA A 145 -23.69 -18.99 22.91
CA ALA A 145 -22.53 -18.33 23.51
C ALA A 145 -22.94 -17.13 24.39
N ALA A 146 -23.93 -16.34 23.96
CA ALA A 146 -24.48 -15.20 24.71
C ALA A 146 -25.10 -15.62 26.04
N GLY A 147 -25.83 -16.74 26.09
CA GLY A 147 -26.40 -17.28 27.33
C GLY A 147 -25.34 -17.63 28.37
N ILE A 148 -24.27 -18.33 27.96
CA ILE A 148 -23.14 -18.65 28.83
C ILE A 148 -22.46 -17.36 29.34
N LEU A 149 -22.25 -16.40 28.45
CA LEU A 149 -21.59 -15.13 28.78
C LEU A 149 -22.40 -14.31 29.80
N ALA A 150 -23.67 -14.02 29.50
CA ALA A 150 -24.46 -13.04 30.23
C ALA A 150 -26.00 -13.22 30.12
N ALA A 151 -26.52 -14.46 30.14
CA ALA A 151 -27.91 -14.65 30.57
C ALA A 151 -28.12 -13.97 31.95
N ASN A 152 -29.28 -13.36 32.14
CA ASN A 152 -29.65 -12.73 33.40
C ASN A 152 -29.62 -13.75 34.56
N ALA A 153 -29.49 -13.26 35.79
CA ALA A 153 -29.59 -14.11 36.97
C ALA A 153 -30.45 -13.44 38.03
N ASN A 154 -31.15 -14.25 38.81
CA ASN A 154 -32.19 -13.88 39.76
C ASN A 154 -33.45 -13.28 39.11
N ASN A 155 -33.85 -13.79 37.93
CA ASN A 155 -35.03 -13.31 37.18
C ASN A 155 -36.25 -14.27 37.23
N ASP A 156 -36.17 -15.36 37.99
CA ASP A 156 -37.16 -16.46 38.07
C ASP A 156 -37.40 -17.21 36.73
N LEU A 157 -36.50 -17.06 35.74
CA LEU A 157 -36.53 -17.72 34.44
C LEU A 157 -35.24 -18.53 34.20
N GLY A 158 -35.31 -19.47 33.26
CA GLY A 158 -34.15 -20.05 32.59
C GLY A 158 -32.88 -20.35 33.41
N ILE A 159 -31.77 -19.76 32.96
CA ILE A 159 -30.39 -20.02 33.41
C ILE A 159 -29.66 -18.74 33.81
N ALA A 160 -28.65 -18.85 34.68
CA ALA A 160 -27.71 -17.75 34.90
C ALA A 160 -26.56 -17.76 33.87
N GLY A 161 -26.14 -16.58 33.41
CA GLY A 161 -24.87 -16.40 32.70
C GLY A 161 -23.70 -16.22 33.68
N VAL A 162 -22.47 -16.31 33.19
CA VAL A 162 -21.24 -16.15 34.00
C VAL A 162 -21.11 -14.73 34.54
N ALA A 163 -21.40 -13.73 33.71
CA ALA A 163 -21.35 -12.32 34.05
C ALA A 163 -22.75 -11.70 33.90
N PRO A 164 -23.73 -12.07 34.73
CA PRO A 164 -25.16 -11.83 34.48
C PRO A 164 -25.59 -10.35 34.54
N ASN A 165 -24.65 -9.43 34.77
CA ASN A 165 -24.88 -7.98 34.85
C ASN A 165 -24.20 -7.15 33.76
N ILE A 166 -23.45 -7.74 32.83
CA ILE A 166 -22.72 -7.00 31.78
C ILE A 166 -23.62 -6.55 30.62
N GLN A 167 -23.02 -5.96 29.58
CA GLN A 167 -23.59 -5.82 28.24
C GLN A 167 -22.81 -6.65 27.21
N ILE A 168 -23.51 -7.12 26.18
CA ILE A 168 -22.96 -7.75 24.99
C ILE A 168 -23.07 -6.77 23.82
N LEU A 169 -21.96 -6.54 23.10
CA LEU A 169 -21.96 -5.96 21.75
C LEU A 169 -21.98 -7.13 20.74
N PRO A 170 -23.13 -7.43 20.10
CA PRO A 170 -23.23 -8.54 19.16
C PRO A 170 -22.67 -8.12 17.79
N LEU A 171 -21.75 -8.92 17.25
CA LEU A 171 -21.16 -8.69 15.92
C LEU A 171 -21.29 -9.97 15.10
N ARG A 172 -22.14 -9.94 14.07
CA ARG A 172 -22.42 -11.10 13.21
C ARG A 172 -21.40 -11.18 12.09
N VAL A 173 -20.66 -12.28 12.05
CA VAL A 173 -19.63 -12.60 11.05
C VAL A 173 -19.78 -14.00 10.47
N LEU A 174 -20.61 -14.86 11.07
CA LEU A 174 -20.96 -16.17 10.52
C LEU A 174 -22.40 -16.15 9.99
N ASN A 175 -22.60 -16.73 8.82
CA ASN A 175 -23.91 -16.84 8.16
C ASN A 175 -24.79 -17.96 8.77
N ALA A 176 -25.98 -18.16 8.22
CA ALA A 176 -26.93 -19.21 8.63
C ALA A 176 -26.45 -20.67 8.42
N GLN A 177 -25.20 -20.90 7.98
CA GLN A 177 -24.54 -22.21 7.95
C GLN A 177 -23.35 -22.30 8.92
N GLY A 178 -23.12 -21.28 9.75
CA GLY A 178 -21.99 -21.20 10.66
C GLY A 178 -20.65 -20.87 9.98
N VAL A 179 -20.69 -20.29 8.77
CA VAL A 179 -19.51 -19.99 7.96
C VAL A 179 -19.34 -18.47 7.78
N GLY A 180 -18.11 -17.97 7.90
CA GLY A 180 -17.76 -16.56 7.73
C GLY A 180 -16.33 -16.39 7.21
N THR A 181 -15.92 -15.17 6.89
CA THR A 181 -14.55 -14.89 6.42
C THR A 181 -13.67 -14.25 7.49
N TYR A 182 -12.35 -14.45 7.38
CA TYR A 182 -11.40 -13.77 8.27
C TYR A 182 -11.41 -12.24 8.10
N SER A 183 -11.83 -11.72 6.94
CA SER A 183 -12.04 -10.28 6.73
C SER A 183 -13.17 -9.74 7.60
N ASP A 184 -14.28 -10.48 7.72
CA ASP A 184 -15.44 -10.08 8.53
C ASP A 184 -15.11 -10.15 10.02
N VAL A 185 -14.40 -11.21 10.44
CA VAL A 185 -13.87 -11.36 11.80
C VAL A 185 -12.91 -10.21 12.14
N ALA A 186 -11.97 -9.88 11.25
CA ALA A 186 -11.03 -8.78 11.45
C ALA A 186 -11.73 -7.42 11.54
N ALA A 187 -12.71 -7.15 10.66
CA ALA A 187 -13.50 -5.93 10.67
C ALA A 187 -14.33 -5.81 11.96
N ALA A 188 -14.94 -6.90 12.43
CA ALA A 188 -15.66 -6.95 13.71
C ALA A 188 -14.73 -6.70 14.91
N MET A 189 -13.51 -7.23 14.91
CA MET A 189 -12.53 -6.99 15.98
C MET A 189 -12.10 -5.51 16.05
N ILE A 190 -11.85 -4.88 14.90
CA ILE A 190 -11.55 -3.45 14.82
C ILE A 190 -12.76 -2.63 15.31
N TYR A 191 -13.96 -2.93 14.79
CA TYR A 191 -15.21 -2.25 15.15
C TYR A 191 -15.51 -2.34 16.67
N ALA A 192 -15.30 -3.50 17.29
CA ALA A 192 -15.49 -3.68 18.73
C ALA A 192 -14.65 -2.69 19.55
N VAL A 193 -13.36 -2.59 19.23
CA VAL A 193 -12.40 -1.79 19.99
C VAL A 193 -12.53 -0.30 19.69
N ASP A 194 -12.86 0.07 18.46
CA ASP A 194 -13.17 1.46 18.10
C ASP A 194 -14.49 1.95 18.73
N ASN A 195 -15.41 1.03 19.06
CA ASN A 195 -16.57 1.29 19.94
C ASN A 195 -16.23 1.20 21.45
N GLY A 196 -14.95 1.12 21.82
CA GLY A 196 -14.47 1.20 23.20
C GLY A 196 -14.55 -0.11 24.01
N VAL A 197 -14.80 -1.26 23.36
CA VAL A 197 -14.90 -2.55 24.05
C VAL A 197 -13.52 -3.09 24.44
N GLN A 198 -13.39 -3.51 25.70
CA GLN A 198 -12.13 -4.00 26.29
C GLN A 198 -11.99 -5.53 26.34
N ILE A 199 -13.03 -6.29 25.96
CA ILE A 199 -13.00 -7.76 25.95
C ILE A 199 -13.72 -8.26 24.68
N ILE A 200 -13.04 -9.12 23.91
CA ILE A 200 -13.57 -9.79 22.72
C ILE A 200 -13.66 -11.29 22.99
N ASN A 201 -14.84 -11.87 22.75
CA ASN A 201 -15.06 -13.31 22.69
C ASN A 201 -15.22 -13.77 21.23
N LEU A 202 -14.34 -14.69 20.82
CA LEU A 202 -14.35 -15.34 19.51
C LEU A 202 -14.59 -16.84 19.71
N SER A 203 -15.86 -17.25 19.71
CA SER A 203 -16.26 -18.66 19.84
C SER A 203 -16.06 -19.48 18.53
N LEU A 204 -15.20 -18.97 17.64
CA LEU A 204 -14.98 -19.44 16.27
C LEU A 204 -13.48 -19.62 15.98
N GLY A 205 -13.15 -20.26 14.86
CA GLY A 205 -11.78 -20.30 14.35
C GLY A 205 -11.61 -21.12 13.07
N GLY A 206 -10.51 -20.86 12.35
CA GLY A 206 -10.12 -21.58 11.12
C GLY A 206 -8.73 -22.23 11.23
N THR A 207 -8.38 -23.11 10.31
CA THR A 207 -7.15 -23.92 10.39
C THR A 207 -5.88 -23.22 9.91
N GLN A 208 -6.00 -22.10 9.20
CA GLN A 208 -4.89 -21.38 8.58
C GLN A 208 -4.57 -20.09 9.35
N SER A 209 -3.29 -19.74 9.45
CA SER A 209 -2.90 -18.37 9.84
C SER A 209 -3.27 -17.37 8.74
N SER A 210 -3.41 -16.09 9.10
CA SER A 210 -3.68 -14.98 8.19
C SER A 210 -3.17 -13.68 8.79
N SER A 211 -2.35 -12.94 8.05
CA SER A 211 -1.80 -11.64 8.46
C SER A 211 -2.88 -10.59 8.74
N VAL A 212 -4.02 -10.64 8.03
CA VAL A 212 -5.15 -9.72 8.27
C VAL A 212 -5.81 -10.00 9.62
N LEU A 213 -5.94 -11.28 9.99
CA LEU A 213 -6.50 -11.69 11.29
C LEU A 213 -5.50 -11.44 12.44
N GLU A 214 -4.21 -11.65 12.19
CA GLU A 214 -3.12 -11.32 13.12
C GLU A 214 -3.05 -9.80 13.37
N SER A 215 -3.12 -8.99 12.32
CA SER A 215 -3.15 -7.52 12.43
C SER A 215 -4.38 -7.01 13.20
N ALA A 216 -5.53 -7.68 13.09
CA ALA A 216 -6.72 -7.33 13.86
C ALA A 216 -6.62 -7.73 15.34
N VAL A 217 -5.97 -8.87 15.64
CA VAL A 217 -5.55 -9.25 17.00
C VAL A 217 -4.64 -8.19 17.60
N GLU A 218 -3.62 -7.77 16.86
CA GLU A 218 -2.63 -6.79 17.30
C GLU A 218 -3.22 -5.39 17.47
N TYR A 219 -4.09 -4.96 16.54
CA TYR A 219 -4.83 -3.69 16.62
C TYR A 219 -5.63 -3.56 17.92
N ALA A 220 -6.29 -4.66 18.31
CA ALA A 220 -7.11 -4.75 19.50
C ALA A 220 -6.25 -4.81 20.79
N VAL A 221 -5.23 -5.66 20.83
CA VAL A 221 -4.30 -5.78 21.97
C VAL A 221 -3.54 -4.46 22.21
N ALA A 222 -3.11 -3.76 21.16
CA ALA A 222 -2.45 -2.45 21.26
C ALA A 222 -3.34 -1.35 21.86
N ARG A 223 -4.65 -1.54 21.88
CA ARG A 223 -5.64 -0.66 22.54
C ARG A 223 -6.10 -1.18 23.91
N GLY A 224 -5.46 -2.23 24.41
CA GLY A 224 -5.75 -2.83 25.72
C GLY A 224 -6.95 -3.77 25.73
N ALA A 225 -7.45 -4.22 24.58
CA ALA A 225 -8.53 -5.20 24.53
C ALA A 225 -8.01 -6.62 24.78
N LEU A 226 -8.68 -7.34 25.69
CA LEU A 226 -8.45 -8.75 25.97
C LEU A 226 -9.14 -9.62 24.91
N ILE A 227 -8.41 -10.53 24.26
CA ILE A 227 -8.98 -11.41 23.24
C ILE A 227 -9.03 -12.84 23.78
N VAL A 228 -10.22 -13.42 23.79
CA VAL A 228 -10.51 -14.78 24.25
C VAL A 228 -11.08 -15.57 23.09
N ALA A 229 -10.44 -16.68 22.71
CA ALA A 229 -10.84 -17.46 21.54
C ALA A 229 -10.95 -18.97 21.84
N ALA A 230 -11.88 -19.62 21.13
CA ALA A 230 -12.03 -21.06 21.16
C ALA A 230 -10.84 -21.75 20.50
N ALA A 231 -10.14 -22.62 21.23
CA ALA A 231 -8.95 -23.31 20.71
C ALA A 231 -9.23 -24.30 19.55
N GLY A 232 -10.50 -24.62 19.30
CA GLY A 232 -10.96 -25.57 18.29
C GLY A 232 -11.43 -26.91 18.87
N ASN A 233 -12.01 -27.75 18.00
CA ASN A 233 -12.56 -29.06 18.37
C ASN A 233 -11.78 -30.21 17.72
N TYR A 234 -10.46 -30.00 17.59
CA TYR A 234 -9.50 -30.96 17.02
C TYR A 234 -8.44 -31.29 18.08
N PRO A 235 -8.23 -32.57 18.47
CA PRO A 235 -7.30 -32.90 19.55
C PRO A 235 -5.82 -32.73 19.17
N ASP A 236 -5.51 -32.57 17.88
CA ASP A 236 -4.17 -32.57 17.29
C ASP A 236 -3.62 -31.17 16.92
N ARG A 237 -4.45 -30.12 16.93
CA ARG A 237 -4.10 -28.77 16.48
C ARG A 237 -4.93 -27.69 17.17
N LEU A 238 -4.40 -26.47 17.24
CA LEU A 238 -5.19 -25.28 17.51
C LEU A 238 -5.82 -24.71 16.23
N LEU A 239 -6.80 -23.82 16.39
CA LEU A 239 -7.33 -22.96 15.34
C LEU A 239 -6.89 -21.50 15.53
N TYR A 240 -6.88 -20.72 14.46
CA TYR A 240 -6.71 -19.26 14.50
C TYR A 240 -8.09 -18.60 14.64
N PRO A 241 -8.25 -17.54 15.45
CA PRO A 241 -7.20 -16.72 16.03
C PRO A 241 -6.58 -17.23 17.35
N ALA A 242 -7.10 -18.29 17.98
CA ALA A 242 -6.57 -18.80 19.24
C ALA A 242 -5.09 -19.22 19.19
N ALA A 243 -4.56 -19.57 18.02
CA ALA A 243 -3.14 -19.92 17.82
C ALA A 243 -2.17 -18.71 17.81
N PHE A 244 -2.65 -17.47 17.84
CA PHE A 244 -1.79 -16.29 17.96
C PHE A 244 -1.40 -16.04 19.41
N ALA A 245 -0.11 -15.78 19.67
CA ALA A 245 0.45 -15.67 21.03
C ALA A 245 -0.09 -14.49 21.89
N ALA A 246 -0.90 -13.61 21.31
CA ALA A 246 -1.57 -12.50 21.99
C ALA A 246 -3.07 -12.75 22.25
N VAL A 247 -3.57 -13.96 21.94
CA VAL A 247 -4.96 -14.39 22.13
C VAL A 247 -5.00 -15.53 23.14
N ILE A 248 -5.95 -15.48 24.07
CA ILE A 248 -6.14 -16.53 25.06
C ILE A 248 -6.85 -17.73 24.42
N ALA A 249 -6.11 -18.83 24.29
CA ALA A 249 -6.59 -20.10 23.76
C ALA A 249 -7.35 -20.91 24.82
N VAL A 250 -8.67 -20.97 24.70
CA VAL A 250 -9.52 -21.67 25.68
C VAL A 250 -9.84 -23.10 25.23
N GLY A 251 -9.37 -24.06 26.03
CA GLY A 251 -9.71 -25.49 25.90
C GLY A 251 -10.97 -25.89 26.67
N ALA A 252 -11.52 -27.07 26.39
CA ALA A 252 -12.76 -27.57 26.99
C ALA A 252 -12.52 -28.70 28.02
N VAL A 253 -13.12 -28.57 29.21
CA VAL A 253 -13.28 -29.67 30.19
C VAL A 253 -14.74 -30.12 30.33
N ASP A 254 -14.92 -31.34 30.82
CA ASP A 254 -16.21 -31.93 31.18
C ASP A 254 -16.56 -31.73 32.67
N GLN A 255 -17.73 -32.23 33.10
CA GLN A 255 -18.20 -32.19 34.49
C GLN A 255 -17.30 -32.91 35.52
N ASN A 256 -16.37 -33.75 35.05
CA ASN A 256 -15.38 -34.42 35.90
C ASN A 256 -14.05 -33.63 35.95
N LEU A 257 -14.05 -32.40 35.41
CA LEU A 257 -12.89 -31.54 35.16
C LEU A 257 -11.80 -32.21 34.32
N GLN A 258 -12.17 -33.20 33.50
CA GLN A 258 -11.26 -33.86 32.57
C GLN A 258 -11.28 -33.16 31.21
N ARG A 259 -10.11 -33.06 30.56
CA ARG A 259 -10.00 -32.50 29.22
C ARG A 259 -10.90 -33.27 28.26
N SER A 260 -11.83 -32.57 27.63
CA SER A 260 -12.74 -33.18 26.66
C SER A 260 -11.96 -33.69 25.44
N SER A 261 -12.33 -34.87 24.94
CA SER A 261 -11.56 -35.63 23.94
C SER A 261 -11.41 -34.95 22.57
N PHE A 262 -12.21 -33.92 22.28
CA PHE A 262 -12.12 -33.08 21.08
C PHE A 262 -11.23 -31.83 21.29
N SER A 263 -10.98 -31.41 22.53
CA SER A 263 -10.16 -30.23 22.81
C SER A 263 -8.71 -30.49 22.41
N PRO A 264 -7.94 -29.49 21.95
CA PRO A 264 -6.52 -29.67 21.65
C PRO A 264 -5.70 -30.15 22.86
N ALA A 265 -4.54 -30.77 22.62
CA ALA A 265 -3.69 -31.34 23.66
C ALA A 265 -2.52 -30.44 24.12
N ALA A 266 -2.17 -29.43 23.32
CA ALA A 266 -1.07 -28.50 23.55
C ALA A 266 -1.42 -27.14 22.92
N GLY A 267 -0.72 -26.07 23.30
CA GLY A 267 -1.03 -24.70 22.85
C GLY A 267 -2.30 -24.12 23.49
N ILE A 268 -2.74 -24.67 24.61
CA ILE A 268 -3.88 -24.17 25.41
C ILE A 268 -3.31 -23.38 26.59
N ASP A 269 -3.79 -22.14 26.80
CA ASP A 269 -3.43 -21.36 27.98
C ASP A 269 -4.22 -21.83 29.21
N LEU A 270 -5.55 -21.93 29.07
CA LEU A 270 -6.41 -22.49 30.12
C LEU A 270 -7.61 -23.27 29.58
N PHE A 271 -8.18 -24.10 30.45
CA PHE A 271 -9.39 -24.86 30.17
C PHE A 271 -10.57 -24.28 30.94
N ALA A 272 -11.75 -24.26 30.31
CA ALA A 272 -13.02 -23.90 30.93
C ALA A 272 -14.11 -24.95 30.61
N PRO A 273 -15.25 -24.96 31.33
CA PRO A 273 -16.37 -25.85 31.03
C PRO A 273 -16.82 -25.72 29.58
N GLY A 274 -16.70 -26.79 28.79
CA GLY A 274 -16.97 -26.76 27.34
C GLY A 274 -17.65 -28.01 26.82
N ARG A 275 -18.23 -28.82 27.70
CA ARG A 275 -18.95 -30.05 27.35
C ARG A 275 -20.20 -30.19 28.20
N ASP A 276 -21.29 -30.54 27.53
CA ASP A 276 -22.61 -30.78 28.11
C ASP A 276 -23.03 -29.56 28.99
N ILE A 277 -22.95 -28.37 28.37
CA ILE A 277 -23.19 -27.06 28.97
C ILE A 277 -24.61 -26.60 28.67
N LEU A 278 -25.43 -26.39 29.71
CA LEU A 278 -26.80 -25.87 29.56
C LEU A 278 -26.80 -24.36 29.32
N THR A 279 -27.35 -23.93 28.18
CA THR A 279 -27.43 -22.52 27.75
C THR A 279 -28.68 -22.24 26.91
N THR A 280 -28.89 -20.98 26.54
CA THR A 280 -30.00 -20.45 25.73
C THR A 280 -29.95 -20.93 24.27
N GLN A 281 -31.13 -21.03 23.64
CA GLN A 281 -31.31 -21.49 22.26
C GLN A 281 -32.09 -20.46 21.43
N ILE A 282 -31.86 -20.44 20.12
CA ILE A 282 -32.46 -19.48 19.17
C ILE A 282 -34.00 -19.43 19.20
N ASP A 283 -34.66 -20.51 19.57
CA ASP A 283 -36.12 -20.62 19.67
C ASP A 283 -36.72 -20.12 21.01
N GLY A 284 -35.90 -19.59 21.91
CA GLY A 284 -36.31 -19.18 23.25
C GLY A 284 -36.29 -20.30 24.29
N SER A 285 -35.74 -21.48 23.95
CA SER A 285 -35.58 -22.62 24.85
C SER A 285 -34.15 -22.74 25.41
N TYR A 286 -33.85 -23.87 26.05
CA TYR A 286 -32.56 -24.14 26.70
C TYR A 286 -32.05 -25.53 26.29
N GLY A 287 -30.76 -25.63 25.97
CA GLY A 287 -30.15 -26.83 25.40
C GLY A 287 -28.73 -27.09 25.90
N LEU A 288 -28.27 -28.35 25.75
CA LEU A 288 -26.92 -28.76 26.09
C LEU A 288 -25.99 -28.61 24.88
N MET A 289 -24.95 -27.79 25.04
CA MET A 289 -23.97 -27.50 23.99
C MET A 289 -22.56 -28.00 24.37
N THR A 290 -21.77 -28.38 23.37
CA THR A 290 -20.45 -29.01 23.54
C THR A 290 -19.46 -28.54 22.46
N GLY A 291 -18.28 -28.08 22.89
CA GLY A 291 -17.23 -27.50 22.05
C GLY A 291 -16.41 -26.45 22.82
N THR A 292 -15.17 -26.18 22.39
CA THR A 292 -14.36 -25.07 22.95
C THR A 292 -15.00 -23.70 22.72
N SER A 293 -15.83 -23.57 21.68
CA SER A 293 -16.75 -22.45 21.44
C SER A 293 -17.67 -22.10 22.61
N PHE A 294 -17.98 -23.07 23.47
CA PHE A 294 -18.79 -22.87 24.69
C PHE A 294 -17.92 -22.75 25.95
N ALA A 295 -16.61 -22.99 25.84
CA ALA A 295 -15.64 -22.75 26.91
C ALA A 295 -15.14 -21.29 26.92
N ALA A 296 -14.87 -20.70 25.74
CA ALA A 296 -14.39 -19.32 25.62
C ALA A 296 -15.28 -18.26 26.31
N PRO A 297 -16.64 -18.32 26.22
CA PRO A 297 -17.52 -17.36 26.89
C PRO A 297 -17.40 -17.33 28.42
N TYR A 298 -17.01 -18.45 29.06
CA TYR A 298 -16.71 -18.46 30.50
C TYR A 298 -15.52 -17.55 30.85
N VAL A 299 -14.45 -17.62 30.06
CA VAL A 299 -13.22 -16.85 30.31
C VAL A 299 -13.44 -15.36 30.02
N ALA A 300 -14.18 -15.03 28.96
CA ALA A 300 -14.60 -13.65 28.67
C ALA A 300 -15.52 -13.08 29.77
N GLY A 301 -16.46 -13.87 30.28
CA GLY A 301 -17.34 -13.49 31.39
C GLY A 301 -16.59 -13.26 32.70
N ILE A 302 -15.64 -14.14 33.05
CA ILE A 302 -14.77 -13.96 34.23
C ILE A 302 -13.97 -12.65 34.14
N ALA A 303 -13.34 -12.38 33.00
CA ALA A 303 -12.60 -11.13 32.79
C ALA A 303 -13.51 -9.88 32.91
N ALA A 304 -14.77 -9.96 32.48
CA ALA A 304 -15.74 -8.88 32.59
C ALA A 304 -16.23 -8.64 34.02
N LEU A 305 -16.47 -9.70 34.81
CA LEU A 305 -16.72 -9.59 36.26
C LEU A 305 -15.56 -8.92 37.00
N GLU A 306 -14.33 -9.28 36.62
CA GLU A 306 -13.11 -8.79 37.24
C GLU A 306 -12.88 -7.30 36.99
N LEU A 307 -13.04 -6.84 35.73
CA LEU A 307 -13.12 -5.40 35.41
C LEU A 307 -14.24 -4.71 36.19
N ALA A 308 -15.43 -5.31 36.23
CA ALA A 308 -16.57 -4.77 36.98
C ALA A 308 -16.31 -4.69 38.51
N SER A 309 -15.41 -5.51 39.04
CA SER A 309 -14.98 -5.45 40.45
C SER A 309 -13.97 -4.32 40.73
N GLY A 310 -13.59 -3.55 39.72
CA GLY A 310 -12.60 -2.47 39.81
C GLY A 310 -11.14 -2.96 39.78
N ARG A 311 -10.90 -4.22 39.40
CA ARG A 311 -9.55 -4.78 39.23
C ARG A 311 -9.09 -4.59 37.78
N THR A 312 -7.91 -4.00 37.62
CA THR A 312 -7.29 -3.80 36.30
C THR A 312 -6.89 -5.14 35.69
N LEU A 313 -7.17 -5.34 34.40
CA LEU A 313 -6.61 -6.44 33.64
C LEU A 313 -5.09 -6.23 33.47
N THR A 314 -4.30 -7.11 34.05
CA THR A 314 -2.85 -7.21 33.78
C THR A 314 -2.52 -8.56 33.16
N LEU A 315 -1.88 -8.51 31.99
CA LEU A 315 -1.39 -9.67 31.25
C LEU A 315 -0.02 -10.08 31.79
N ASP A 316 0.11 -11.33 32.24
CA ASP A 316 1.34 -11.86 32.84
C ASP A 316 1.65 -13.26 32.26
N GLY A 317 2.63 -13.33 31.35
CA GLY A 317 3.15 -14.60 30.81
C GLY A 317 2.13 -15.48 30.08
N GLY A 318 1.14 -14.89 29.39
CA GLY A 318 0.04 -15.61 28.73
C GLY A 318 -1.20 -15.81 29.60
N PHE A 319 -1.14 -15.45 30.89
CA PHE A 319 -2.25 -15.59 31.82
C PHE A 319 -2.81 -14.23 32.25
N VAL A 320 -4.14 -14.16 32.44
CA VAL A 320 -4.77 -13.03 33.12
C VAL A 320 -4.57 -13.18 34.62
N ARG A 321 -3.97 -12.17 35.25
CA ARG A 321 -3.82 -12.13 36.72
C ARG A 321 -4.50 -10.90 37.30
N PHE A 322 -5.41 -11.17 38.23
CA PHE A 322 -6.20 -10.17 38.94
C PHE A 322 -5.51 -9.82 40.27
N GLY A 323 -4.88 -8.65 40.33
CA GLY A 323 -3.89 -8.32 41.37
C GLY A 323 -4.46 -7.99 42.75
N GLY A 324 -3.76 -8.47 43.80
CA GLY A 324 -4.06 -8.21 45.22
C GLY A 324 -2.80 -8.10 46.08
N SER A 325 -1.97 -7.09 45.81
CA SER A 325 -0.85 -6.59 46.63
C SER A 325 -0.05 -7.60 47.51
N ASN A 326 1.02 -8.18 46.94
CA ASN A 326 2.35 -8.04 47.54
C ASN A 326 3.47 -8.38 46.53
N THR A 327 4.58 -7.66 46.61
CA THR A 327 5.61 -7.63 45.56
C THR A 327 6.51 -8.88 45.59
N LEU A 328 6.67 -9.53 44.44
CA LEU A 328 7.67 -10.58 44.23
C LEU A 328 8.59 -10.12 43.10
N VAL A 329 9.84 -9.79 43.43
CA VAL A 329 10.83 -9.29 42.47
C VAL A 329 11.61 -10.46 41.89
N VAL A 330 11.66 -10.56 40.57
CA VAL A 330 12.68 -11.30 39.82
C VAL A 330 13.40 -10.31 38.90
N ALA A 331 14.68 -10.59 38.64
CA ALA A 331 15.62 -9.64 38.05
C ALA A 331 15.15 -8.98 36.75
N VAL A 332 15.52 -7.71 36.59
CA VAL A 332 15.59 -7.02 35.32
C VAL A 332 16.86 -7.50 34.59
N PRO A 333 16.78 -8.35 33.53
CA PRO A 333 17.76 -8.23 32.46
C PRO A 333 17.60 -6.85 31.84
N SER A 334 18.71 -6.23 31.43
CA SER A 334 18.69 -4.98 30.65
C SER A 334 17.71 -5.08 29.49
N ALA A 335 16.97 -3.99 29.21
CA ALA A 335 15.86 -3.96 28.26
C ALA A 335 16.12 -4.78 26.98
N THR A 336 15.38 -5.88 26.83
CA THR A 336 15.25 -6.67 25.59
C THR A 336 13.78 -6.67 25.13
N PRO A 337 13.35 -5.65 24.35
CA PRO A 337 11.97 -5.48 23.88
C PRO A 337 11.35 -6.62 23.04
N GLY A 338 10.01 -6.67 23.14
CA GLY A 338 9.10 -7.68 22.62
C GLY A 338 8.04 -8.01 23.69
N ALA A 339 6.79 -8.34 23.37
CA ALA A 339 6.20 -8.50 22.05
C ALA A 339 5.80 -7.18 21.39
N TRP A 340 6.36 -6.96 20.21
CA TRP A 340 5.86 -6.03 19.19
C TRP A 340 5.03 -6.84 18.17
N PRO A 341 4.20 -6.20 17.32
CA PRO A 341 3.48 -6.86 16.23
C PRO A 341 4.35 -7.78 15.36
N SER A 342 3.76 -8.76 14.68
CA SER A 342 4.48 -9.91 14.11
C SER A 342 5.53 -9.51 13.06
N HIS A 343 5.35 -8.39 12.35
CA HIS A 343 6.37 -7.82 11.47
C HIS A 343 7.58 -7.29 12.24
N TYR A 344 7.41 -6.60 13.38
CA TYR A 344 8.51 -6.22 14.25
C TYR A 344 9.22 -7.43 14.87
N ALA A 345 8.48 -8.51 15.19
CA ALA A 345 9.10 -9.76 15.62
C ALA A 345 9.95 -10.40 14.50
N ALA A 346 9.51 -10.28 13.24
CA ALA A 346 10.33 -10.63 12.07
C ALA A 346 11.55 -9.71 11.94
N LEU A 347 11.42 -8.39 12.06
CA LEU A 347 12.54 -7.44 12.04
C LEU A 347 13.59 -7.77 13.12
N LEU A 348 13.17 -8.08 14.35
CA LEU A 348 14.08 -8.51 15.42
C LEU A 348 14.78 -9.83 15.10
N ASN A 349 14.10 -10.78 14.46
CA ASN A 349 14.71 -12.04 14.02
C ASN A 349 15.69 -11.83 12.85
N THR A 350 15.36 -10.96 11.89
CA THR A 350 16.29 -10.59 10.80
C THR A 350 17.54 -9.92 11.38
N ALA A 351 17.37 -8.91 12.26
CA ALA A 351 18.48 -8.22 12.94
C ALA A 351 19.35 -9.17 13.79
N ARG A 352 18.77 -10.18 14.46
CA ARG A 352 19.53 -11.25 15.13
C ARG A 352 20.36 -12.10 14.16
N SER A 353 19.84 -12.35 12.95
CA SER A 353 20.45 -13.27 11.98
C SER A 353 21.52 -12.61 11.10
N SER A 354 21.36 -11.33 10.74
CA SER A 354 22.35 -10.52 10.01
C SER A 354 23.25 -9.70 10.93
N GLY A 355 22.92 -9.59 12.23
CA GLY A 355 23.59 -8.72 13.19
C GLY A 355 23.27 -7.23 13.02
N ILE A 356 22.96 -6.80 11.79
CA ILE A 356 22.63 -5.42 11.42
C ILE A 356 21.51 -5.45 10.36
N LEU A 357 20.47 -4.62 10.53
CA LEU A 357 19.30 -4.54 9.65
C LEU A 357 19.07 -3.12 9.13
N ARG A 358 18.63 -2.95 7.88
CA ARG A 358 18.12 -1.67 7.35
C ARG A 358 16.62 -1.58 7.55
N VAL A 359 16.15 -0.46 8.11
CA VAL A 359 14.75 -0.16 8.34
C VAL A 359 14.39 1.25 7.88
N ILE A 360 13.13 1.43 7.50
CA ILE A 360 12.50 2.75 7.36
C ILE A 360 11.55 2.93 8.55
N VAL A 361 11.71 4.06 9.22
CA VAL A 361 10.98 4.47 10.43
C VAL A 361 9.99 5.58 10.05
N SER A 362 8.70 5.31 10.23
CA SER A 362 7.59 6.23 9.97
C SER A 362 7.35 7.13 11.18
N LEU A 363 7.10 8.41 10.97
CA LEU A 363 6.98 9.43 12.02
C LEU A 363 5.54 9.97 12.16
N ALA A 364 5.15 10.31 13.38
CA ALA A 364 3.84 10.84 13.76
C ALA A 364 3.66 12.33 13.41
N VAL A 365 3.88 12.68 12.13
CA VAL A 365 3.69 14.04 11.60
C VAL A 365 2.54 14.04 10.59
N ASN A 366 1.59 14.96 10.75
CA ASN A 366 0.48 15.13 9.81
C ASN A 366 1.01 15.63 8.46
N PHE A 367 1.06 14.73 7.48
CA PHE A 367 1.61 14.99 6.15
C PHE A 367 0.52 15.18 5.09
N GLN A 368 0.70 16.17 4.21
CA GLN A 368 0.00 16.30 2.94
C GLN A 368 0.99 16.70 1.82
N PRO A 369 0.71 16.34 0.55
CA PRO A 369 1.50 16.80 -0.58
C PRO A 369 1.59 18.34 -0.61
N GLU A 370 2.80 18.88 -0.69
CA GLU A 370 3.08 20.30 -0.47
C GLU A 370 2.37 21.22 -1.48
N ALA A 371 2.17 20.75 -2.71
CA ALA A 371 1.42 21.50 -3.74
C ALA A 371 -0.08 21.68 -3.41
N GLN A 372 -0.59 21.02 -2.36
CA GLN A 372 -1.94 21.22 -1.80
C GLN A 372 -1.95 22.21 -0.63
N LEU A 373 -0.77 22.61 -0.12
CA LEU A 373 -0.60 23.46 1.05
C LEU A 373 -0.28 24.92 0.66
N ALA A 374 -0.65 25.87 1.52
CA ALA A 374 -0.15 27.24 1.42
C ALA A 374 1.36 27.29 1.75
N PRO A 375 2.17 28.21 1.17
CA PRO A 375 3.63 28.22 1.39
C PRO A 375 4.08 28.28 2.85
N GLN A 376 3.30 28.93 3.73
CA GLN A 376 3.55 28.95 5.18
C GLN A 376 3.30 27.59 5.85
N ALA A 377 2.33 26.82 5.36
CA ALA A 377 2.06 25.46 5.84
C ALA A 377 3.08 24.45 5.31
N VAL A 378 3.60 24.64 4.08
CA VAL A 378 4.76 23.87 3.57
C VAL A 378 5.97 24.03 4.50
N GLN A 379 6.35 25.28 4.81
CA GLN A 379 7.46 25.55 5.74
C GLN A 379 7.23 24.96 7.13
N ALA A 380 5.99 25.00 7.64
CA ALA A 380 5.64 24.39 8.91
C ALA A 380 5.75 22.85 8.89
N GLN A 381 5.26 22.20 7.84
CA GLN A 381 5.34 20.75 7.65
C GLN A 381 6.81 20.28 7.54
N GLN A 382 7.60 20.95 6.70
CA GLN A 382 9.05 20.69 6.56
C GLN A 382 9.78 20.83 7.90
N THR A 383 9.47 21.89 8.67
CA THR A 383 10.03 22.10 10.01
C THR A 383 9.65 20.98 10.98
N GLN A 384 8.40 20.50 10.94
CA GLN A 384 7.92 19.40 11.80
C GLN A 384 8.57 18.05 11.43
N ILE A 385 8.73 17.75 10.13
CA ILE A 385 9.41 16.54 9.65
C ILE A 385 10.86 16.54 10.13
N VAL A 386 11.61 17.63 9.90
CA VAL A 386 13.01 17.73 10.34
C VAL A 386 13.13 17.66 11.87
N GLN A 387 12.23 18.30 12.63
CA GLN A 387 12.23 18.21 14.09
C GLN A 387 11.95 16.78 14.59
N ALA A 388 11.03 16.04 13.95
CA ALA A 388 10.74 14.65 14.30
C ALA A 388 11.92 13.73 13.96
N GLN A 389 12.52 13.86 12.77
CA GLN A 389 13.72 13.12 12.36
C GLN A 389 14.87 13.36 13.37
N GLN A 390 15.17 14.62 13.68
CA GLN A 390 16.24 14.98 14.61
C GLN A 390 15.97 14.53 16.06
N ALA A 391 14.71 14.41 16.49
CA ALA A 391 14.36 13.84 17.79
C ALA A 391 14.72 12.34 17.86
N ILE A 392 14.38 11.55 16.83
CA ILE A 392 14.73 10.12 16.77
C ILE A 392 16.26 9.93 16.67
N ILE A 393 16.94 10.72 15.84
CA ILE A 393 18.41 10.69 15.72
C ILE A 393 19.08 11.02 17.06
N SER A 394 18.58 12.03 17.78
CA SER A 394 19.11 12.41 19.10
C SER A 394 18.90 11.31 20.15
N ALA A 395 17.77 10.60 20.11
CA ALA A 395 17.49 9.50 21.02
C ALA A 395 18.41 8.29 20.80
N LEU A 396 18.84 8.05 19.55
CA LEU A 396 19.78 6.98 19.19
C LEU A 396 21.24 7.25 19.60
N SER A 397 21.54 8.40 20.21
CA SER A 397 22.88 8.77 20.68
C SER A 397 23.43 7.80 21.73
N GLY A 398 24.21 6.81 21.28
CA GLY A 398 24.82 5.77 22.10
C GLY A 398 24.47 4.34 21.69
N TYR A 399 23.56 4.16 20.73
CA TYR A 399 23.19 2.88 20.13
C TYR A 399 23.97 2.64 18.82
N ALA A 400 24.04 1.38 18.36
CA ALA A 400 24.67 1.04 17.09
C ALA A 400 23.70 1.29 15.91
N ALA A 401 23.43 2.58 15.67
CA ALA A 401 22.62 3.07 14.57
C ALA A 401 23.46 3.94 13.63
N GLN A 402 23.56 3.53 12.36
CA GLN A 402 24.05 4.36 11.26
C GLN A 402 22.87 4.92 10.48
N ILE A 403 22.90 6.22 10.16
CA ILE A 403 21.84 6.84 9.37
C ILE A 403 22.10 6.50 7.90
N VAL A 404 21.14 5.78 7.29
CA VAL A 404 21.20 5.34 5.89
C VAL A 404 20.80 6.48 4.97
N ALA A 405 19.70 7.17 5.32
CA ALA A 405 19.33 8.42 4.71
C ALA A 405 18.63 9.33 5.73
N GLN A 406 18.96 10.61 5.62
CA GLN A 406 18.31 11.77 6.25
C GLN A 406 18.63 12.95 5.32
N SER A 407 17.74 13.92 5.18
CA SER A 407 18.11 15.23 4.64
C SER A 407 16.95 16.21 4.69
N ASP A 408 17.30 17.48 4.54
CA ASP A 408 16.43 18.59 4.14
C ASP A 408 15.67 18.33 2.82
N GLN A 409 16.02 17.27 2.07
CA GLN A 409 15.37 16.82 0.84
C GLN A 409 14.44 15.62 1.06
N TRP A 410 14.45 14.99 2.24
CA TRP A 410 13.54 13.88 2.54
C TRP A 410 12.19 14.44 3.04
N LEU A 411 11.40 14.96 2.10
CA LEU A 411 10.15 15.72 2.31
C LEU A 411 8.92 14.85 2.67
N ILE A 412 9.11 13.73 3.35
CA ILE A 412 8.04 12.86 3.88
C ILE A 412 8.36 12.51 5.35
N PRO A 413 7.38 12.15 6.19
CA PRO A 413 7.60 11.96 7.63
C PRO A 413 8.25 10.61 7.95
N ALA A 414 9.50 10.41 7.52
CA ALA A 414 10.26 9.18 7.74
C ALA A 414 11.79 9.42 7.80
N LEU A 415 12.54 8.39 8.23
CA LEU A 415 13.99 8.28 8.06
C LEU A 415 14.41 6.81 7.88
N ALA A 416 15.55 6.56 7.22
CA ALA A 416 16.13 5.23 7.05
C ALA A 416 17.37 5.08 7.91
N LEU A 417 17.45 3.95 8.60
CA LEU A 417 18.48 3.63 9.56
C LEU A 417 18.99 2.20 9.34
N GLN A 418 20.28 2.02 9.53
CA GLN A 418 20.92 0.73 9.67
C GLN A 418 21.18 0.53 11.16
N VAL A 419 20.62 -0.53 11.74
CA VAL A 419 20.50 -0.73 13.19
C VAL A 419 20.84 -2.16 13.58
N ASP A 420 21.53 -2.34 14.71
CA ASP A 420 21.63 -3.64 15.37
C ASP A 420 20.31 -4.00 16.09
N GLU A 421 20.20 -5.20 16.68
CA GLU A 421 19.03 -5.56 17.48
C GLU A 421 18.77 -4.53 18.60
N THR A 422 19.81 -4.03 19.28
CA THR A 422 19.69 -3.10 20.41
C THR A 422 19.13 -1.73 19.99
N ALA A 423 19.62 -1.18 18.88
CA ALA A 423 19.16 0.09 18.33
C ALA A 423 17.73 -0.02 17.79
N LEU A 424 17.41 -1.12 17.10
CA LEU A 424 16.06 -1.43 16.62
C LEU A 424 15.06 -1.58 17.78
N GLN A 425 15.48 -2.29 18.83
CA GLN A 425 14.74 -2.43 20.08
C GLN A 425 14.48 -1.08 20.76
N HIS A 426 15.45 -0.16 20.75
CA HIS A 426 15.24 1.18 21.28
C HIS A 426 14.28 2.00 20.42
N LEU A 427 14.44 2.01 19.08
CA LEU A 427 13.55 2.70 18.15
C LEU A 427 12.08 2.41 18.46
N MET A 428 11.71 1.14 18.61
CA MET A 428 10.33 0.72 18.87
C MET A 428 9.73 1.37 20.13
N THR A 429 10.56 1.73 21.12
CA THR A 429 10.11 2.39 22.36
C THR A 429 9.98 3.91 22.29
N LEU A 430 10.34 4.56 21.17
CA LEU A 430 10.36 6.02 21.06
C LEU A 430 8.98 6.60 20.74
N PRO A 431 8.49 7.61 21.50
CA PRO A 431 7.26 8.31 21.17
C PRO A 431 7.43 9.12 19.88
N GLY A 432 6.41 9.10 19.02
CA GLY A 432 6.43 9.82 17.74
C GLY A 432 6.85 8.97 16.54
N ILE A 433 7.10 7.66 16.72
CA ILE A 433 7.15 6.68 15.64
C ILE A 433 5.75 6.06 15.45
N THR A 434 5.35 5.82 14.21
CA THR A 434 4.06 5.20 13.84
C THR A 434 4.22 3.78 13.28
N ASN A 435 5.32 3.51 12.57
CA ASN A 435 5.69 2.17 12.12
C ASN A 435 7.22 2.06 11.97
N ILE A 436 7.73 0.83 11.96
CA ILE A 436 9.05 0.50 11.43
C ILE A 436 8.87 -0.65 10.45
N SER A 437 9.41 -0.50 9.24
CA SER A 437 9.34 -1.50 8.17
C SER A 437 10.75 -1.88 7.70
N GLU A 438 10.89 -3.07 7.10
CA GLU A 438 12.17 -3.48 6.50
C GLU A 438 12.44 -2.61 5.26
N ASP A 439 13.61 -1.97 5.20
CA ASP A 439 14.09 -1.41 3.93
C ASP A 439 14.64 -2.56 3.10
N ARG A 440 13.74 -3.35 2.54
CA ARG A 440 14.05 -4.58 1.84
C ARG A 440 14.51 -4.28 0.40
N PRO A 441 15.60 -4.90 -0.09
CA PRO A 441 16.07 -4.70 -1.45
C PRO A 441 15.18 -5.44 -2.47
N LEU A 442 14.82 -4.76 -3.57
CA LEU A 442 13.88 -5.22 -4.59
C LEU A 442 14.58 -5.48 -5.95
N PRO A 443 14.21 -6.54 -6.70
CA PRO A 443 14.84 -6.89 -7.98
C PRO A 443 14.22 -6.19 -9.20
N LEU A 444 14.96 -6.23 -10.31
CA LEU A 444 14.48 -5.95 -11.67
C LEU A 444 13.52 -7.04 -12.17
N ARG A 445 12.61 -6.70 -13.10
CA ARG A 445 11.52 -7.60 -13.56
C ARG A 445 11.57 -7.88 -15.07
N LEU A 446 12.40 -8.86 -15.48
CA LEU A 446 12.57 -9.33 -16.87
C LEU A 446 11.96 -10.72 -17.20
N ASN A 447 11.75 -11.03 -18.50
CA ASN A 447 11.38 -12.32 -19.13
C ASN A 447 11.48 -12.29 -20.71
N SER A 448 10.67 -13.07 -21.48
CA SER A 448 10.47 -13.06 -22.97
C SER A 448 9.00 -13.37 -23.43
N SER A 449 8.44 -13.10 -24.65
CA SER A 449 8.73 -12.10 -25.74
C SER A 449 7.67 -12.02 -26.92
N ALA A 450 7.04 -10.85 -27.19
CA ALA A 450 6.08 -10.39 -28.25
C ALA A 450 5.48 -8.94 -27.96
N GLY A 451 5.33 -7.90 -28.84
CA GLY A 451 4.65 -6.61 -28.47
C GLY A 451 4.45 -5.41 -29.47
N VAL A 452 3.27 -4.72 -29.45
CA VAL A 452 2.79 -3.61 -30.37
C VAL A 452 2.01 -2.43 -29.69
N ILE A 453 2.24 -1.13 -30.05
CA ILE A 453 1.51 0.06 -29.49
C ILE A 453 1.18 1.28 -30.40
N ASP A 454 1.41 1.24 -31.71
CA ASP A 454 0.82 2.29 -32.58
C ASP A 454 1.33 3.74 -32.25
N ALA A 455 2.62 3.84 -31.89
CA ALA A 455 3.32 5.10 -31.61
C ALA A 455 3.73 5.95 -32.83
N PRO A 456 4.02 5.40 -34.03
CA PRO A 456 4.32 6.19 -35.23
C PRO A 456 3.24 7.22 -35.59
N GLU A 457 1.98 6.88 -35.34
CA GLU A 457 0.79 7.68 -35.60
C GLU A 457 0.82 8.96 -34.76
N ALA A 458 1.16 8.86 -33.48
CA ALA A 458 1.36 10.01 -32.60
C ALA A 458 2.51 10.93 -33.07
N TRP A 459 3.59 10.36 -33.61
CA TRP A 459 4.69 11.15 -34.20
C TRP A 459 4.25 11.86 -35.49
N ALA A 460 3.37 11.26 -36.29
CA ALA A 460 2.77 11.87 -37.48
C ALA A 460 1.81 13.03 -37.12
N MET A 461 1.16 12.98 -35.94
CA MET A 461 0.44 14.11 -35.36
C MET A 461 1.35 15.22 -34.79
N GLY A 462 2.69 15.05 -34.84
CA GLY A 462 3.67 16.01 -34.31
C GLY A 462 4.01 15.85 -32.82
N TYR A 463 3.47 14.83 -32.15
CA TYR A 463 3.73 14.55 -30.74
C TYR A 463 4.88 13.56 -30.60
N THR A 464 6.05 14.05 -30.19
CA THR A 464 7.30 13.26 -30.05
C THR A 464 7.90 13.34 -28.65
N GLY A 465 7.22 13.99 -27.70
CA GLY A 465 7.72 14.33 -26.37
C GLY A 465 8.57 15.61 -26.35
N THR A 466 8.59 16.38 -27.43
CA THR A 466 9.38 17.62 -27.54
C THR A 466 9.03 18.59 -26.41
N GLY A 467 10.04 19.08 -25.70
CA GLY A 467 9.87 19.98 -24.56
C GLY A 467 9.38 19.32 -23.26
N GLN A 468 9.23 17.99 -23.24
CA GLN A 468 8.96 17.20 -22.03
C GLN A 468 10.22 16.45 -21.58
N THR A 469 10.22 16.02 -20.32
CA THR A 469 11.29 15.23 -19.69
C THR A 469 10.69 13.99 -19.03
N VAL A 470 11.33 12.83 -19.20
CA VAL A 470 11.01 11.60 -18.47
C VAL A 470 12.14 11.26 -17.50
N VAL A 471 11.80 10.78 -16.31
CA VAL A 471 12.77 10.31 -15.32
C VAL A 471 12.78 8.79 -15.32
N ILE A 472 13.96 8.18 -15.39
CA ILE A 472 14.16 6.73 -15.38
C ILE A 472 14.89 6.37 -14.09
N VAL A 473 14.18 5.71 -13.18
CA VAL A 473 14.69 5.27 -11.86
C VAL A 473 15.01 3.77 -11.96
N ASP A 474 16.28 3.44 -12.17
CA ASP A 474 16.71 2.10 -12.59
C ASP A 474 18.19 1.83 -12.25
N SER A 475 18.79 0.83 -12.89
CA SER A 475 20.16 0.31 -12.73
C SER A 475 21.28 1.22 -13.28
N GLY A 476 20.94 2.27 -14.03
CA GLY A 476 21.86 3.21 -14.67
C GLY A 476 21.62 3.35 -16.18
N ILE A 477 22.29 4.30 -16.84
CA ILE A 477 22.12 4.57 -18.29
C ILE A 477 23.47 4.84 -18.96
N GLU A 478 23.74 4.16 -20.09
CA GLU A 478 24.82 4.57 -21.01
C GLU A 478 24.43 5.89 -21.69
N ARG A 479 24.76 7.04 -21.07
CA ARG A 479 24.40 8.38 -21.61
C ARG A 479 24.98 8.70 -23.00
N THR A 480 25.99 7.94 -23.42
CA THR A 480 26.67 8.01 -24.72
C THR A 480 26.05 7.08 -25.77
N HIS A 481 24.97 6.35 -25.46
CA HIS A 481 24.26 5.53 -26.42
C HIS A 481 23.63 6.42 -27.51
N SER A 482 23.86 6.07 -28.77
CA SER A 482 23.43 6.85 -29.95
C SER A 482 21.92 7.08 -30.04
N SER A 483 21.11 6.26 -29.37
CA SER A 483 19.66 6.47 -29.23
C SER A 483 19.28 7.68 -28.38
N PHE A 484 20.18 8.26 -27.59
CA PHE A 484 19.86 9.40 -26.73
C PHE A 484 20.34 10.73 -27.30
N ASP A 485 21.34 10.74 -28.18
CA ASP A 485 21.85 11.94 -28.86
C ASP A 485 22.05 13.16 -27.93
N GLY A 486 22.69 12.91 -26.78
CA GLY A 486 22.95 13.92 -25.74
C GLY A 486 21.76 14.28 -24.83
N ARG A 487 20.53 13.80 -25.12
CA ARG A 487 19.29 14.14 -24.37
C ARG A 487 19.19 13.59 -22.95
N VAL A 488 20.23 12.93 -22.42
CA VAL A 488 20.36 12.66 -20.98
C VAL A 488 20.81 13.95 -20.29
N VAL A 489 19.86 14.80 -19.90
CA VAL A 489 20.09 16.20 -19.52
C VAL A 489 20.69 16.37 -18.12
N THR A 490 20.40 15.47 -17.19
CA THR A 490 21.08 15.38 -15.90
C THR A 490 20.96 13.95 -15.35
N GLU A 491 21.75 13.66 -14.33
CA GLU A 491 21.85 12.33 -13.72
C GLU A 491 21.95 12.45 -12.19
N ALA A 492 21.54 11.40 -11.49
CA ALA A 492 21.77 11.19 -10.07
C ALA A 492 21.99 9.70 -9.77
N CYS A 493 22.47 9.41 -8.57
CA CYS A 493 22.60 8.05 -8.05
C CYS A 493 22.36 8.04 -6.53
N TYR A 494 21.64 7.03 -6.07
CA TYR A 494 21.48 6.62 -4.68
C TYR A 494 21.76 5.11 -4.62
N SER A 495 22.89 4.71 -4.07
CA SER A 495 23.33 3.32 -4.11
C SER A 495 24.17 3.03 -2.89
N TRP A 496 23.74 2.09 -2.05
CA TRP A 496 24.38 1.82 -0.77
C TRP A 496 25.82 1.32 -0.91
N ASN A 497 26.74 1.86 -0.10
CA ASN A 497 28.11 1.36 -0.02
C ASN A 497 28.41 0.87 1.40
N GLU A 498 28.58 -0.44 1.57
CA GLU A 498 29.11 -1.00 2.81
C GLU A 498 30.64 -0.88 2.80
N THR A 499 31.18 0.04 3.60
CA THR A 499 32.63 0.10 3.82
C THR A 499 33.07 -1.06 4.72
N ASP A 500 34.03 -1.86 4.26
CA ASP A 500 34.69 -2.92 5.05
C ASP A 500 35.16 -2.37 6.42
N ASN A 501 34.35 -2.57 7.47
CA ASN A 501 34.62 -2.00 8.78
C ASN A 501 35.66 -2.86 9.52
N PRO A 502 36.88 -2.36 9.80
CA PRO A 502 37.99 -3.16 10.31
C PRO A 502 37.86 -3.44 11.83
N GLY A 503 36.77 -4.09 12.22
CA GLY A 503 36.43 -4.41 13.61
C GLY A 503 35.34 -5.47 13.78
N THR A 504 34.45 -5.66 12.79
CA THR A 504 33.39 -6.69 12.81
C THR A 504 33.89 -8.03 12.25
N PRO A 505 33.87 -9.13 13.04
CA PRO A 505 34.37 -10.42 12.59
C PRO A 505 33.35 -11.17 11.71
N THR A 506 33.59 -11.17 10.40
CA THR A 506 33.16 -12.20 9.42
C THR A 506 31.67 -12.59 9.39
N ILE A 507 30.88 -11.86 8.60
CA ILE A 507 29.70 -12.39 7.89
C ILE A 507 29.77 -12.00 6.40
N ASN A 508 29.09 -12.75 5.53
CA ASN A 508 29.33 -12.74 4.08
C ASN A 508 28.36 -11.82 3.30
N GLU A 509 28.12 -10.60 3.80
CA GLU A 509 26.99 -9.75 3.36
C GLU A 509 27.35 -8.55 2.47
N ARG A 510 28.64 -8.45 2.08
CA ARG A 510 29.26 -7.37 1.31
C ARG A 510 28.36 -6.73 0.24
N GLN A 511 28.23 -5.40 0.31
CA GLN A 511 27.49 -4.55 -0.63
C GLN A 511 28.33 -3.40 -1.20
N ASP A 512 28.43 -3.30 -2.53
CA ASP A 512 29.09 -2.16 -3.19
C ASP A 512 28.07 -1.18 -3.79
N SER A 513 28.34 0.12 -3.60
CA SER A 513 27.64 1.16 -4.36
C SER A 513 27.99 1.05 -5.83
N LEU A 514 27.02 1.34 -6.69
CA LEU A 514 27.19 1.49 -8.13
C LEU A 514 27.33 2.96 -8.57
N CYS A 515 27.15 3.94 -7.67
CA CYS A 515 27.48 5.33 -7.96
C CYS A 515 28.98 5.42 -8.30
N PRO A 516 29.41 5.96 -9.46
CA PRO A 516 30.81 5.92 -9.89
C PRO A 516 31.84 6.49 -8.89
N SER A 517 31.43 7.42 -8.03
CA SER A 517 32.18 7.96 -6.89
C SER A 517 32.54 6.94 -5.79
N GLY A 518 31.85 5.79 -5.76
CA GLY A 518 31.87 4.82 -4.67
C GLY A 518 31.22 5.30 -3.37
N GLN A 519 30.52 6.44 -3.38
CA GLN A 519 29.77 6.96 -2.24
C GLN A 519 28.32 6.45 -2.27
N THR A 520 27.56 6.72 -1.21
CA THR A 520 26.14 6.38 -1.13
C THR A 520 25.27 7.19 -2.10
N GLU A 521 25.75 8.35 -2.55
CA GLU A 521 25.07 9.22 -3.51
C GLU A 521 26.05 9.90 -4.50
N GLN A 522 25.54 10.32 -5.64
CA GLN A 522 26.24 11.17 -6.61
C GLN A 522 25.24 11.98 -7.45
N PHE A 523 25.58 13.22 -7.81
CA PHE A 523 24.73 14.11 -8.62
C PHE A 523 25.48 14.71 -9.80
N GLY A 524 24.76 15.01 -10.88
CA GLY A 524 25.29 15.62 -12.10
C GLY A 524 25.89 14.61 -13.09
N THR A 525 26.48 15.11 -14.17
CA THR A 525 26.91 14.29 -15.31
C THR A 525 27.86 13.15 -14.90
N GLY A 526 27.54 11.94 -15.35
CA GLY A 526 28.22 10.70 -15.02
C GLY A 526 27.74 10.02 -13.74
N ALA A 527 26.76 10.56 -13.01
CA ALA A 527 26.25 9.92 -11.80
C ALA A 527 25.57 8.57 -12.06
N ALA A 528 24.93 8.37 -13.22
CA ALA A 528 24.24 7.13 -13.56
C ALA A 528 25.05 6.24 -14.54
N ALA A 529 26.35 6.47 -14.66
CA ALA A 529 27.23 5.73 -15.56
C ALA A 529 27.52 4.30 -15.06
N LEU A 530 27.77 3.39 -16.00
CA LEU A 530 27.77 1.94 -15.75
C LEU A 530 29.15 1.37 -15.36
N ASP A 531 30.14 2.23 -15.14
CA ASP A 531 31.55 1.84 -14.94
C ASP A 531 31.74 0.87 -13.77
N ARG A 532 30.97 1.05 -12.69
CA ARG A 532 31.04 0.16 -11.51
C ARG A 532 30.28 -1.15 -11.71
N CYS A 533 29.27 -1.21 -12.56
CA CYS A 533 28.64 -2.47 -12.95
C CYS A 533 29.66 -3.38 -13.67
N ASN A 534 30.45 -2.80 -14.57
CA ASN A 534 31.57 -3.48 -15.23
C ASN A 534 32.67 -3.90 -14.24
N LEU A 535 33.02 -3.04 -13.27
CA LEU A 535 34.00 -3.33 -12.22
C LEU A 535 33.62 -4.56 -11.38
N PHE A 536 32.33 -4.72 -11.08
CA PHE A 536 31.81 -5.76 -10.20
C PHE A 536 31.26 -7.00 -10.92
N GLY A 537 31.24 -6.98 -12.26
CA GLY A 537 30.76 -8.11 -13.08
C GLY A 537 29.24 -8.30 -13.05
N VAL A 538 28.48 -7.22 -12.80
CA VAL A 538 27.01 -7.24 -12.74
C VAL A 538 26.39 -6.54 -13.94
N SER A 539 25.19 -6.98 -14.37
CA SER A 539 24.49 -6.38 -15.51
C SER A 539 23.67 -5.16 -15.09
N CYS A 540 23.89 -4.03 -15.78
CA CYS A 540 23.12 -2.78 -15.64
C CYS A 540 22.65 -2.29 -17.03
N ASP A 541 22.38 -3.23 -17.92
CA ASP A 541 21.84 -3.00 -19.27
C ASP A 541 20.39 -2.51 -19.23
N HIS A 542 19.64 -2.98 -18.23
CA HIS A 542 18.21 -2.75 -18.08
C HIS A 542 17.80 -1.26 -18.10
N GLY A 543 18.47 -0.37 -17.37
CA GLY A 543 18.09 1.04 -17.33
C GLY A 543 18.30 1.77 -18.67
N THR A 544 19.31 1.35 -19.43
CA THR A 544 19.53 1.80 -20.81
C THR A 544 18.40 1.31 -21.73
N HIS A 545 17.91 0.08 -21.51
CA HIS A 545 16.79 -0.51 -22.24
C HIS A 545 15.47 0.20 -21.95
N VAL A 546 15.13 0.38 -20.67
CA VAL A 546 13.97 1.14 -20.20
C VAL A 546 13.95 2.58 -20.74
N ALA A 547 15.09 3.28 -20.67
CA ALA A 547 15.21 4.64 -21.22
C ALA A 547 15.06 4.70 -22.74
N GLY A 548 15.59 3.70 -23.46
CA GLY A 548 15.41 3.56 -24.90
C GLY A 548 13.95 3.39 -25.29
N ILE A 549 13.17 2.62 -24.53
CA ILE A 549 11.73 2.43 -24.77
C ILE A 549 10.96 3.74 -24.53
N ALA A 550 11.25 4.43 -23.42
CA ALA A 550 10.53 5.65 -23.07
C ALA A 550 10.82 6.80 -24.04
N ALA A 551 12.09 7.06 -24.36
CA ALA A 551 12.53 8.26 -25.08
C ALA A 551 13.73 8.08 -26.02
N GLY A 552 14.15 6.84 -26.31
CA GLY A 552 15.15 6.58 -27.35
C GLY A 552 14.69 7.10 -28.72
N GLY A 553 15.61 7.65 -29.50
CA GLY A 553 15.31 8.30 -30.77
C GLY A 553 16.57 8.70 -31.51
N ASN A 554 16.85 8.03 -32.62
CA ASN A 554 17.88 8.38 -33.60
C ASN A 554 17.39 8.04 -35.02
N ALA A 555 18.30 7.96 -36.01
CA ALA A 555 17.96 7.67 -37.40
C ALA A 555 17.45 6.23 -37.65
N THR A 556 17.72 5.29 -36.73
CA THR A 556 17.48 3.85 -36.91
C THR A 556 16.50 3.27 -35.89
N TYR A 557 16.35 3.91 -34.72
CA TYR A 557 15.52 3.44 -33.61
C TYR A 557 14.69 4.58 -33.00
N ARG A 558 13.46 4.27 -32.58
CA ARG A 558 12.57 5.17 -31.83
C ARG A 558 11.78 4.39 -30.77
N GLY A 559 11.92 4.81 -29.51
CA GLY A 559 10.96 4.58 -28.45
C GLY A 559 9.82 5.59 -28.50
N VAL A 560 8.94 5.58 -27.50
CA VAL A 560 7.62 6.23 -27.57
C VAL A 560 7.68 7.76 -27.67
N ALA A 561 8.57 8.40 -26.90
CA ALA A 561 8.78 9.84 -26.91
C ALA A 561 10.18 10.22 -27.43
N PRO A 562 10.47 10.02 -28.73
CA PRO A 562 11.83 10.05 -29.29
C PRO A 562 12.49 11.43 -29.33
N SER A 563 11.82 12.48 -28.84
CA SER A 563 12.34 13.84 -28.68
C SER A 563 12.22 14.38 -27.25
N ALA A 564 11.80 13.56 -26.28
CA ALA A 564 11.83 13.94 -24.87
C ALA A 564 13.27 13.96 -24.32
N ASN A 565 13.48 14.75 -23.26
CA ASN A 565 14.69 14.68 -22.46
C ASN A 565 14.61 13.51 -21.47
N ILE A 566 15.76 12.99 -21.08
CA ILE A 566 15.90 11.87 -20.14
C ILE A 566 16.65 12.37 -18.91
N ILE A 567 16.14 12.06 -17.72
CA ILE A 567 16.90 12.12 -16.47
C ILE A 567 17.16 10.69 -16.02
N ALA A 568 18.41 10.35 -15.79
CA ALA A 568 18.80 9.05 -15.25
C ALA A 568 18.94 9.14 -13.72
N ILE A 569 18.27 8.28 -12.98
CA ILE A 569 18.55 8.09 -11.55
C ILE A 569 18.89 6.63 -11.30
N GLN A 570 20.14 6.39 -10.92
CA GLN A 570 20.63 5.09 -10.52
C GLN A 570 20.15 4.79 -9.08
N VAL A 571 19.52 3.64 -8.84
CA VAL A 571 19.02 3.25 -7.51
C VAL A 571 19.39 1.82 -7.09
N PHE A 572 20.39 1.21 -7.72
CA PHE A 572 20.75 -0.20 -7.51
C PHE A 572 22.11 -0.35 -6.83
N THR A 573 22.19 -1.28 -5.89
CA THR A 573 23.41 -1.70 -5.17
C THR A 573 23.85 -3.08 -5.66
N ALA A 574 25.15 -3.38 -5.66
CA ALA A 574 25.66 -4.72 -5.97
C ALA A 574 25.79 -5.58 -4.71
N PHE A 575 25.16 -6.76 -4.72
CA PHE A 575 25.08 -7.69 -3.60
C PHE A 575 25.85 -8.98 -3.87
N TYR A 576 26.63 -9.43 -2.88
CA TYR A 576 27.43 -10.65 -2.97
C TYR A 576 26.84 -11.83 -2.17
N HIS A 577 25.79 -11.61 -1.38
CA HIS A 577 25.18 -12.65 -0.54
C HIS A 577 24.08 -13.45 -1.26
N ALA A 578 24.20 -14.78 -1.26
CA ALA A 578 23.24 -15.69 -1.90
C ALA A 578 21.82 -15.62 -1.32
N GLY A 579 21.67 -15.32 -0.02
CA GLY A 579 20.36 -15.16 0.62
C GLY A 579 19.58 -13.94 0.11
N LEU A 580 20.28 -12.82 -0.11
CA LEU A 580 19.70 -11.59 -0.65
C LEU A 580 19.45 -11.69 -2.16
N CYS A 581 20.39 -12.30 -2.90
CA CYS A 581 20.26 -12.45 -4.35
C CYS A 581 19.20 -13.45 -4.81
N ALA A 582 18.74 -14.39 -3.97
CA ALA A 582 17.82 -15.44 -4.39
C ALA A 582 16.54 -14.87 -5.06
N PRO A 583 16.14 -15.35 -6.26
CA PRO A 583 16.59 -16.57 -6.95
C PRO A 583 17.83 -16.41 -7.86
N TYR A 584 18.40 -15.21 -7.98
CA TYR A 584 19.58 -14.92 -8.81
C TYR A 584 20.88 -15.40 -8.14
N THR A 585 21.90 -15.67 -8.96
CA THR A 585 23.25 -16.01 -8.50
C THR A 585 24.04 -14.73 -8.17
N PRO A 586 24.75 -14.66 -7.02
CA PRO A 586 25.69 -13.58 -6.75
C PRO A 586 26.88 -13.54 -7.74
N PRO A 587 27.44 -12.37 -8.04
CA PRO A 587 26.94 -11.06 -7.63
C PRO A 587 25.67 -10.68 -8.41
N CYS A 588 24.72 -10.05 -7.73
CA CYS A 588 23.47 -9.56 -8.32
C CYS A 588 23.29 -8.07 -8.03
N ILE A 589 22.26 -7.45 -8.62
CA ILE A 589 21.85 -6.08 -8.27
C ILE A 589 20.41 -6.04 -7.78
N LEU A 590 20.18 -5.28 -6.73
CA LEU A 590 18.86 -4.99 -6.15
C LEU A 590 18.80 -3.51 -5.76
N SER A 591 17.59 -2.97 -5.56
CA SER A 591 17.36 -1.58 -5.19
C SER A 591 16.68 -1.47 -3.83
N TYR A 592 17.23 -0.68 -2.92
CA TYR A 592 16.58 -0.39 -1.64
C TYR A 592 15.37 0.53 -1.82
N THR A 593 14.38 0.39 -0.93
CA THR A 593 13.17 1.22 -0.99
C THR A 593 13.49 2.65 -0.55
N ALA A 594 14.43 2.84 0.37
CA ALA A 594 14.98 4.16 0.72
C ALA A 594 15.59 4.88 -0.49
N ASP A 595 16.37 4.18 -1.31
CA ASP A 595 17.05 4.76 -2.49
C ASP A 595 16.04 5.15 -3.59
N GLN A 596 14.97 4.36 -3.76
CA GLN A 596 13.84 4.71 -4.62
C GLN A 596 13.07 5.94 -4.11
N ILE A 597 12.80 6.02 -2.80
CA ILE A 597 12.13 7.18 -2.17
C ILE A 597 12.99 8.44 -2.32
N ASN A 598 14.31 8.35 -2.14
CA ASN A 598 15.26 9.44 -2.39
C ASN A 598 15.20 9.91 -3.86
N ALA A 599 15.16 8.99 -4.82
CA ALA A 599 14.99 9.34 -6.24
C ALA A 599 13.68 10.08 -6.54
N LEU A 600 12.56 9.66 -5.94
CA LEU A 600 11.27 10.36 -6.09
C LEU A 600 11.29 11.75 -5.44
N ASN A 601 11.85 11.88 -4.23
CA ASN A 601 11.93 13.15 -3.52
C ASN A 601 12.87 14.15 -4.21
N TYR A 602 14.05 13.71 -4.68
CA TYR A 602 14.94 14.52 -5.51
C TYR A 602 14.27 14.96 -6.82
N THR A 603 13.44 14.09 -7.41
CA THR A 603 12.63 14.43 -8.58
C THR A 603 11.64 15.56 -8.29
N TYR A 604 10.94 15.51 -7.16
CA TYR A 604 9.99 16.56 -6.76
C TYR A 604 10.68 17.88 -6.32
N ALA A 605 11.72 17.79 -5.50
CA ALA A 605 12.34 18.94 -4.83
C ALA A 605 13.34 19.71 -5.70
N ILE A 606 14.18 19.00 -6.46
CA ILE A 606 15.29 19.60 -7.22
C ILE A 606 15.03 19.61 -8.73
N LEU A 607 14.48 18.52 -9.28
CA LEU A 607 14.37 18.38 -10.74
C LEU A 607 13.10 19.03 -11.31
N HIS A 608 11.95 18.83 -10.68
CA HIS A 608 10.67 19.41 -11.12
C HIS A 608 10.67 20.95 -11.27
N PRO A 609 11.33 21.74 -10.40
CA PRO A 609 11.44 23.20 -10.58
C PRO A 609 12.32 23.63 -11.76
N VAL A 610 13.12 22.73 -12.33
CA VAL A 610 14.12 22.99 -13.38
C VAL A 610 13.71 22.39 -14.74
N TYR A 611 12.99 21.26 -14.73
CA TYR A 611 12.63 20.50 -15.93
C TYR A 611 11.12 20.28 -16.02
N THR A 612 10.57 20.37 -17.23
CA THR A 612 9.17 20.02 -17.52
C THR A 612 9.00 18.49 -17.50
N ILE A 613 8.91 17.90 -16.31
CA ILE A 613 8.77 16.46 -16.12
C ILE A 613 7.33 16.03 -16.41
N ALA A 614 7.18 14.98 -17.21
CA ALA A 614 5.90 14.36 -17.52
C ALA A 614 5.60 13.15 -16.62
N SER A 615 6.62 12.33 -16.37
CA SER A 615 6.49 11.00 -15.78
C SER A 615 7.82 10.49 -15.20
N VAL A 616 7.71 9.55 -14.26
CA VAL A 616 8.82 8.81 -13.64
C VAL A 616 8.57 7.32 -13.83
N ASN A 617 9.53 6.58 -14.36
CA ASN A 617 9.46 5.14 -14.53
C ASN A 617 10.20 4.40 -13.40
N LEU A 618 9.52 3.50 -12.68
CA LEU A 618 10.11 2.49 -11.81
C LEU A 618 9.84 1.09 -12.37
N SER A 619 10.87 0.47 -12.95
CA SER A 619 10.80 -0.90 -13.48
C SER A 619 11.34 -1.94 -12.47
N ILE A 620 10.91 -1.78 -11.21
CA ILE A 620 11.41 -2.44 -9.99
C ILE A 620 10.20 -2.97 -9.20
N GLY A 621 10.33 -4.10 -8.50
CA GLY A 621 9.33 -4.48 -7.48
C GLY A 621 9.37 -5.92 -6.98
N GLY A 622 8.47 -6.25 -6.04
CA GLY A 622 8.29 -7.62 -5.54
C GLY A 622 7.18 -7.78 -4.49
N GLY A 623 7.13 -8.95 -3.85
CA GLY A 623 6.01 -9.34 -2.99
C GLY A 623 4.75 -9.73 -3.78
N ARG A 624 3.65 -9.96 -3.07
CA ARG A 624 2.36 -10.39 -3.64
C ARG A 624 1.21 -9.76 -2.86
N TYR A 625 0.60 -8.72 -3.42
CA TYR A 625 -0.45 -7.95 -2.77
C TYR A 625 -1.76 -8.13 -3.55
N THR A 626 -2.75 -8.78 -2.94
CA THR A 626 -4.09 -9.06 -3.53
C THR A 626 -5.08 -7.90 -3.35
N SER A 627 -4.64 -6.83 -2.69
CA SER A 627 -5.34 -5.56 -2.52
C SER A 627 -4.36 -4.40 -2.70
N VAL A 628 -4.88 -3.18 -2.76
CA VAL A 628 -4.09 -1.97 -2.54
C VAL A 628 -3.27 -2.11 -1.25
N CYS A 629 -2.00 -1.72 -1.29
CA CYS A 629 -1.03 -1.97 -0.21
C CYS A 629 -0.67 -0.72 0.61
N ASP A 630 -1.36 0.41 0.40
CA ASP A 630 -1.07 1.74 1.01
C ASP A 630 -0.79 1.73 2.53
N ASN A 631 -1.40 0.81 3.27
CA ASN A 631 -1.30 0.69 4.74
C ASN A 631 -0.59 -0.61 5.18
N ASP A 632 0.10 -1.33 4.28
CA ASP A 632 0.82 -2.55 4.62
C ASP A 632 2.06 -2.23 5.48
N LEU A 633 2.11 -2.76 6.70
CA LEU A 633 3.16 -2.44 7.67
C LEU A 633 4.47 -3.23 7.45
N SER A 634 4.44 -4.28 6.61
CA SER A 634 5.61 -5.14 6.34
C SER A 634 6.62 -4.52 5.38
N VAL A 635 6.21 -3.46 4.66
CA VAL A 635 7.03 -2.70 3.69
C VAL A 635 6.84 -1.19 3.89
N PRO A 636 7.68 -0.33 3.30
CA PRO A 636 7.58 1.14 3.44
C PRO A 636 6.44 1.74 2.57
N ALA A 637 5.21 1.22 2.72
CA ALA A 637 4.09 1.53 1.85
C ALA A 637 3.60 2.98 1.98
N ALA A 638 3.44 3.46 3.22
CA ALA A 638 3.01 4.82 3.50
C ALA A 638 4.04 5.86 2.98
N GLU A 639 5.32 5.53 3.07
CA GLU A 639 6.44 6.39 2.67
C GLU A 639 6.58 6.46 1.14
N MET A 640 6.54 5.30 0.49
CA MET A 640 6.50 5.23 -0.97
C MET A 640 5.27 5.94 -1.53
N LYS A 641 4.10 5.77 -0.90
CA LYS A 641 2.88 6.49 -1.24
C LYS A 641 3.03 8.01 -1.06
N ALA A 642 3.59 8.47 0.05
CA ALA A 642 3.82 9.90 0.30
C ALA A 642 4.69 10.54 -0.79
N ALA A 643 5.77 9.86 -1.22
CA ALA A 643 6.63 10.33 -2.31
C ALA A 643 5.94 10.31 -3.69
N ILE A 644 5.12 9.29 -3.98
CA ILE A 644 4.28 9.24 -5.18
C ILE A 644 3.23 10.37 -5.19
N ASP A 645 2.62 10.67 -4.04
CA ASP A 645 1.56 11.67 -3.92
C ASP A 645 2.09 13.11 -4.05
N GLN A 646 3.34 13.39 -3.65
CA GLN A 646 4.03 14.65 -3.95
C GLN A 646 4.13 14.88 -5.46
N LEU A 647 4.67 13.90 -6.20
CA LEU A 647 4.81 13.96 -7.66
C LEU A 647 3.46 14.08 -8.35
N ARG A 648 2.48 13.29 -7.90
CA ARG A 648 1.11 13.31 -8.44
C ARG A 648 0.44 14.68 -8.25
N ALA A 649 0.69 15.36 -7.14
CA ALA A 649 0.13 16.69 -6.86
C ALA A 649 0.67 17.79 -7.80
N VAL A 650 1.91 17.65 -8.31
CA VAL A 650 2.47 18.51 -9.37
C VAL A 650 2.24 17.98 -10.79
N ASN A 651 1.33 17.00 -10.95
CA ASN A 651 0.94 16.34 -12.19
C ASN A 651 1.99 15.46 -12.88
N ILE A 652 3.02 15.02 -12.15
CA ILE A 652 3.99 14.02 -12.60
C ILE A 652 3.44 12.62 -12.29
N ALA A 653 3.42 11.73 -13.28
CA ALA A 653 2.94 10.36 -13.07
C ALA A 653 4.08 9.39 -12.72
N THR A 654 4.01 8.75 -11.55
CA THR A 654 4.87 7.60 -11.23
C THR A 654 4.30 6.32 -11.84
N VAL A 655 5.00 5.76 -12.82
CA VAL A 655 4.62 4.61 -13.63
C VAL A 655 5.45 3.41 -13.21
N ILE A 656 4.79 2.30 -12.84
CA ILE A 656 5.43 1.18 -12.13
C ILE A 656 5.03 -0.17 -12.74
N ALA A 657 6.02 -1.03 -12.96
CA ALA A 657 5.85 -2.40 -13.45
C ALA A 657 5.08 -3.29 -12.44
N SER A 658 4.04 -4.02 -12.86
CA SER A 658 3.23 -4.86 -11.94
C SER A 658 3.92 -6.13 -11.40
N ALA A 659 5.13 -6.43 -11.90
CA ALA A 659 5.93 -7.64 -11.70
C ALA A 659 5.49 -8.88 -12.51
N ASN A 660 6.34 -9.92 -12.50
CA ASN A 660 6.43 -10.96 -13.54
C ASN A 660 6.17 -12.39 -13.00
N ASP A 661 5.44 -12.51 -11.90
CA ASP A 661 5.28 -13.75 -11.13
C ASP A 661 4.09 -14.60 -11.62
N GLY A 662 3.37 -14.14 -12.65
CA GLY A 662 2.24 -14.82 -13.28
C GLY A 662 0.92 -14.74 -12.49
N PHE A 663 0.82 -13.88 -11.47
CA PHE A 663 -0.38 -13.78 -10.63
C PHE A 663 -1.58 -13.20 -11.40
N SER A 664 -2.76 -13.78 -11.20
CA SER A 664 -4.03 -13.29 -11.75
C SER A 664 -4.88 -12.50 -10.75
N ASP A 665 -4.45 -12.37 -9.50
CA ASP A 665 -5.17 -11.73 -8.40
C ASP A 665 -4.33 -10.72 -7.60
N ALA A 666 -3.07 -10.48 -7.96
CA ALA A 666 -2.12 -9.70 -7.18
C ALA A 666 -1.14 -8.87 -8.02
N LEU A 667 -0.65 -7.77 -7.44
CA LEU A 667 0.47 -6.95 -7.96
C LEU A 667 1.67 -7.03 -7.00
N GLY A 668 2.87 -6.63 -7.47
CA GLY A 668 4.01 -6.38 -6.58
C GLY A 668 4.02 -4.96 -5.99
N PHE A 669 4.68 -4.76 -4.85
CA PHE A 669 5.10 -3.46 -4.35
C PHE A 669 6.31 -2.96 -5.18
N PRO A 670 6.39 -1.67 -5.56
CA PRO A 670 5.48 -0.56 -5.22
C PRO A 670 4.28 -0.36 -6.16
N ALA A 671 4.07 -1.20 -7.17
CA ALA A 671 2.92 -1.10 -8.09
C ALA A 671 1.54 -1.38 -7.45
N CYS A 672 1.50 -1.88 -6.21
CA CYS A 672 0.26 -2.05 -5.44
C CYS A 672 -0.24 -0.79 -4.72
N ILE A 673 0.51 0.33 -4.77
CA ILE A 673 0.12 1.61 -4.18
C ILE A 673 -0.98 2.28 -5.01
N SER A 674 -2.05 2.75 -4.36
CA SER A 674 -3.29 3.23 -5.00
C SER A 674 -3.11 4.35 -6.02
N THR A 675 -2.10 5.19 -5.82
CA THR A 675 -1.82 6.38 -6.62
C THR A 675 -0.72 6.20 -7.65
N ALA A 676 -0.09 5.02 -7.70
CA ALA A 676 0.82 4.61 -8.76
C ALA A 676 0.07 4.27 -10.07
N ILE A 677 0.74 4.46 -11.21
CA ILE A 677 0.24 3.96 -12.50
C ILE A 677 0.84 2.57 -12.74
N SER A 678 0.15 1.54 -12.22
CA SER A 678 0.57 0.14 -12.35
C SER A 678 0.35 -0.42 -13.77
N VAL A 679 1.42 -0.96 -14.37
CA VAL A 679 1.44 -1.40 -15.77
C VAL A 679 1.77 -2.89 -15.87
N ALA A 680 0.86 -3.63 -16.50
CA ALA A 680 1.01 -5.04 -16.84
C ALA A 680 1.32 -5.25 -18.34
N SER A 681 1.77 -6.44 -18.72
CA SER A 681 2.37 -6.74 -20.04
C SER A 681 1.43 -7.45 -21.02
N THR A 682 1.25 -6.93 -22.24
CA THR A 682 0.64 -7.65 -23.39
C THR A 682 1.68 -8.19 -24.39
N THR A 683 1.21 -8.95 -25.39
CA THR A 683 1.97 -9.47 -26.54
C THR A 683 1.71 -8.66 -27.83
N ASP A 684 2.36 -9.01 -28.95
CA ASP A 684 2.08 -8.48 -30.31
C ASP A 684 0.60 -8.66 -30.72
N ALA A 685 -0.03 -9.71 -30.19
CA ALA A 685 -1.34 -10.19 -30.61
C ALA A 685 -2.48 -9.75 -29.68
N ASP A 686 -2.26 -8.67 -28.90
CA ASP A 686 -3.18 -8.15 -27.88
C ASP A 686 -3.69 -9.21 -26.88
N ALA A 687 -2.86 -10.22 -26.62
CA ALA A 687 -3.05 -11.16 -25.51
C ALA A 687 -2.22 -10.73 -24.30
N LEU A 688 -2.68 -11.06 -23.09
CA LEU A 688 -1.89 -10.86 -21.88
C LEU A 688 -0.63 -11.74 -21.89
N SER A 689 0.52 -11.19 -21.51
CA SER A 689 1.75 -11.97 -21.33
C SER A 689 1.59 -12.92 -20.15
N SER A 690 1.95 -14.20 -20.33
CA SER A 690 1.73 -15.26 -19.34
C SER A 690 2.39 -15.02 -17.98
N PHE A 691 3.53 -14.31 -17.96
CA PHE A 691 4.22 -13.91 -16.73
C PHE A 691 3.61 -12.70 -16.03
N SER A 692 2.67 -11.97 -16.66
CA SER A 692 2.24 -10.68 -16.11
C SER A 692 1.39 -10.85 -14.86
N ASN A 693 1.75 -10.13 -13.81
CA ASN A 693 0.88 -9.93 -12.66
C ASN A 693 -0.27 -8.99 -13.02
N THR A 694 -1.48 -9.32 -12.56
CA THR A 694 -2.70 -8.52 -12.70
C THR A 694 -3.57 -8.65 -11.46
N ALA A 695 -4.35 -7.62 -11.15
CA ALA A 695 -5.36 -7.64 -10.09
C ALA A 695 -6.52 -6.71 -10.45
N SER A 696 -7.62 -6.73 -9.68
CA SER A 696 -8.79 -5.86 -9.88
C SER A 696 -8.48 -4.35 -9.82
N PHE A 697 -7.34 -3.98 -9.22
CA PHE A 697 -6.85 -2.60 -9.07
C PHE A 697 -5.61 -2.28 -9.95
N LEU A 698 -5.29 -3.15 -10.91
CA LEU A 698 -4.31 -2.86 -11.98
C LEU A 698 -4.75 -1.63 -12.79
N SER A 699 -3.82 -0.73 -13.09
CA SER A 699 -4.18 0.52 -13.79
C SER A 699 -4.38 0.38 -15.30
N LEU A 700 -3.47 -0.27 -16.03
CA LEU A 700 -3.59 -0.50 -17.48
C LEU A 700 -2.56 -1.52 -17.98
N LEU A 701 -2.63 -1.84 -19.27
CA LEU A 701 -1.68 -2.68 -19.98
C LEU A 701 -0.84 -1.86 -20.98
N ALA A 702 0.37 -2.31 -21.23
CA ALA A 702 1.13 -2.03 -22.44
C ALA A 702 1.92 -3.30 -22.80
N PRO A 703 2.37 -3.50 -24.05
CA PRO A 703 3.23 -4.63 -24.38
C PRO A 703 4.56 -4.53 -23.67
N GLY A 704 4.81 -5.50 -22.81
CA GLY A 704 6.07 -5.63 -22.09
C GLY A 704 6.87 -6.79 -22.64
N SER A 705 6.86 -7.03 -23.95
CA SER A 705 7.40 -8.26 -24.52
C SER A 705 7.99 -8.08 -25.93
N ASN A 706 9.07 -8.80 -26.27
CA ASN A 706 9.91 -8.61 -27.49
C ASN A 706 10.37 -7.16 -27.72
N ILE A 707 10.37 -6.31 -26.69
CA ILE A 707 10.62 -4.90 -26.90
C ILE A 707 12.11 -4.75 -27.19
N ILE A 708 12.42 -4.48 -28.45
CA ILE A 708 13.76 -4.13 -28.89
C ILE A 708 14.06 -2.73 -28.37
N SER A 709 15.15 -2.60 -27.65
CA SER A 709 15.62 -1.30 -27.16
C SER A 709 17.14 -1.30 -26.99
N SER A 710 17.65 -0.13 -26.66
CA SER A 710 19.06 0.20 -26.49
C SER A 710 19.67 -0.56 -25.31
N ILE A 711 20.89 -1.06 -25.46
CA ILE A 711 21.69 -1.64 -24.39
C ILE A 711 23.15 -1.15 -24.48
N PRO A 712 23.92 -1.19 -23.38
CA PRO A 712 25.27 -0.64 -23.35
C PRO A 712 26.20 -1.18 -24.44
N GLY A 713 27.17 -0.37 -24.86
CA GLY A 713 28.02 -0.65 -26.00
C GLY A 713 27.43 -0.22 -27.35
N ASN A 714 26.46 0.71 -27.37
CA ASN A 714 25.72 1.10 -28.59
C ASN A 714 25.01 -0.08 -29.30
N MET A 715 24.44 -1.01 -28.54
CA MET A 715 23.80 -2.23 -29.03
C MET A 715 22.26 -2.20 -28.84
N PHE A 716 21.56 -3.16 -29.44
CA PHE A 716 20.11 -3.32 -29.28
C PHE A 716 19.76 -4.76 -28.92
N GLN A 717 18.84 -4.95 -27.98
CA GLN A 717 18.39 -6.27 -27.52
C GLN A 717 16.88 -6.30 -27.32
N SER A 718 16.28 -7.46 -27.63
CA SER A 718 14.88 -7.76 -27.34
C SER A 718 14.73 -8.31 -25.92
N LEU A 719 13.86 -7.71 -25.10
CA LEU A 719 13.52 -8.16 -23.75
C LEU A 719 12.00 -8.23 -23.55
N SER A 720 11.56 -8.99 -22.54
CA SER A 720 10.27 -8.74 -21.88
C SER A 720 10.43 -8.32 -20.44
N GLY A 721 9.36 -7.76 -19.92
CA GLY A 721 9.03 -7.58 -18.53
C GLY A 721 7.83 -6.66 -18.44
N THR A 722 7.12 -6.67 -17.32
CA THR A 722 6.32 -5.49 -16.96
C THR A 722 7.20 -4.23 -16.90
N SER A 723 8.52 -4.41 -16.66
CA SER A 723 9.60 -3.43 -16.87
C SER A 723 9.75 -2.85 -18.29
N MET A 724 9.25 -3.52 -19.33
CA MET A 724 9.25 -3.03 -20.72
C MET A 724 7.91 -2.37 -21.11
N ALA A 725 6.83 -2.68 -20.37
CA ALA A 725 5.53 -2.06 -20.53
C ALA A 725 5.46 -0.68 -19.85
N ALA A 726 5.98 -0.57 -18.62
CA ALA A 726 6.04 0.68 -17.86
C ALA A 726 6.71 1.86 -18.62
N PRO A 727 7.86 1.70 -19.31
CA PRO A 727 8.46 2.82 -20.03
C PRO A 727 7.66 3.26 -21.27
N GLN A 728 6.84 2.39 -21.86
CA GLN A 728 5.94 2.81 -22.95
C GLN A 728 4.85 3.74 -22.44
N VAL A 729 4.26 3.43 -21.29
CA VAL A 729 3.29 4.30 -20.59
C VAL A 729 3.96 5.60 -20.12
N THR A 730 5.22 5.52 -19.69
CA THR A 730 6.04 6.69 -19.31
C THR A 730 6.24 7.64 -20.51
N GLY A 731 6.65 7.12 -21.66
CA GLY A 731 6.79 7.90 -22.90
C GLY A 731 5.45 8.39 -23.45
N ALA A 732 4.39 7.58 -23.37
CA ALA A 732 3.02 7.99 -23.71
C ALA A 732 2.58 9.22 -22.90
N TRP A 733 2.94 9.27 -21.61
CA TRP A 733 2.69 10.45 -20.77
C TRP A 733 3.37 11.71 -21.31
N ALA A 734 4.60 11.61 -21.82
CA ALA A 734 5.27 12.74 -22.46
C ALA A 734 4.57 13.19 -23.75
N LEU A 735 3.97 12.28 -24.53
CA LEU A 735 3.16 12.66 -25.69
C LEU A 735 1.88 13.41 -25.27
N LEU A 736 1.14 12.88 -24.29
CA LEU A 736 -0.08 13.51 -23.76
C LEU A 736 0.22 14.86 -23.09
N ARG A 737 1.35 14.99 -22.39
CA ARG A 737 1.80 16.25 -21.76
C ARG A 737 2.31 17.28 -22.78
N GLN A 738 2.85 16.85 -23.93
CA GLN A 738 3.14 17.75 -25.06
C GLN A 738 1.81 18.24 -25.69
N ALA A 739 0.84 17.35 -25.89
CA ALA A 739 -0.46 17.68 -26.49
C ALA A 739 -1.33 18.57 -25.60
N GLN A 740 -1.35 18.34 -24.28
CA GLN A 740 -2.00 19.20 -23.30
C GLN A 740 -1.12 19.40 -22.06
N PRO A 741 -0.32 20.48 -22.00
CA PRO A 741 0.56 20.78 -20.85
C PRO A 741 -0.13 20.99 -19.49
N THR A 742 -1.47 21.02 -19.45
CA THR A 742 -2.28 21.09 -18.24
C THR A 742 -3.02 19.79 -17.90
N VAL A 743 -2.81 18.68 -18.64
CA VAL A 743 -3.48 17.41 -18.32
C VAL A 743 -2.96 16.88 -16.98
N THR A 744 -3.90 16.47 -16.11
CA THR A 744 -3.60 15.91 -14.79
C THR A 744 -3.35 14.41 -14.88
N VAL A 745 -2.65 13.85 -13.89
CA VAL A 745 -2.37 12.39 -13.85
C VAL A 745 -3.67 11.57 -13.88
N THR A 746 -4.71 12.02 -13.18
CA THR A 746 -6.02 11.35 -13.17
C THR A 746 -6.70 11.43 -14.54
N ASN A 747 -6.63 12.56 -15.24
CA ASN A 747 -7.28 12.72 -16.55
C ASN A 747 -6.54 11.93 -17.63
N ALA A 748 -5.20 11.99 -17.68
CA ALA A 748 -4.39 11.22 -18.62
C ALA A 748 -4.56 9.69 -18.41
N LEU A 749 -4.61 9.22 -17.15
CA LEU A 749 -4.92 7.83 -16.82
C LEU A 749 -6.30 7.41 -17.34
N ASN A 750 -7.32 8.22 -17.11
CA ASN A 750 -8.68 7.92 -17.55
C ASN A 750 -8.80 7.92 -19.07
N ILE A 751 -8.08 8.80 -19.77
CA ILE A 751 -8.02 8.82 -21.24
C ILE A 751 -7.40 7.51 -21.75
N LEU A 752 -6.20 7.14 -21.29
CA LEU A 752 -5.51 5.90 -21.70
C LEU A 752 -6.32 4.63 -21.37
N ARG A 753 -7.04 4.60 -20.23
CA ARG A 753 -7.96 3.51 -19.88
C ARG A 753 -9.20 3.46 -20.77
N ASN A 754 -9.71 4.58 -21.24
CA ASN A 754 -10.95 4.65 -22.02
C ASN A 754 -10.73 4.45 -23.52
N SER A 755 -9.64 5.00 -24.07
CA SER A 755 -9.22 4.83 -25.46
C SER A 755 -8.65 3.44 -25.75
N GLY A 756 -8.01 2.82 -24.76
CA GLY A 756 -7.23 1.61 -24.93
C GLY A 756 -7.98 0.37 -25.43
N VAL A 757 -7.27 -0.52 -26.12
CA VAL A 757 -7.80 -1.79 -26.65
C VAL A 757 -8.15 -2.74 -25.49
N PRO A 758 -9.38 -3.30 -25.43
CA PRO A 758 -9.77 -4.21 -24.35
C PRO A 758 -9.10 -5.59 -24.50
N VAL A 759 -8.42 -6.04 -23.45
CA VAL A 759 -7.73 -7.34 -23.38
C VAL A 759 -8.30 -8.14 -22.21
N LEU A 760 -8.81 -9.34 -22.48
CA LEU A 760 -9.33 -10.26 -21.47
C LEU A 760 -8.19 -11.08 -20.85
N ASP A 761 -8.05 -11.02 -19.53
CA ASP A 761 -7.30 -12.03 -18.79
C ASP A 761 -8.18 -13.26 -18.57
N THR A 762 -7.89 -14.34 -19.29
CA THR A 762 -8.63 -15.60 -19.22
C THR A 762 -8.40 -16.38 -17.91
N ARG A 763 -7.46 -15.95 -17.06
CA ARG A 763 -7.16 -16.57 -15.76
C ARG A 763 -8.11 -16.14 -14.64
N ASN A 764 -8.75 -14.97 -14.77
CA ASN A 764 -9.64 -14.37 -13.77
C ASN A 764 -10.96 -13.81 -14.35
N GLY A 765 -11.08 -13.69 -15.68
CA GLY A 765 -12.25 -13.13 -16.35
C GLY A 765 -12.30 -11.60 -16.38
N LEU A 766 -11.26 -10.91 -15.91
CA LEU A 766 -11.17 -9.45 -15.89
C LEU A 766 -10.71 -8.92 -17.25
N THR A 767 -11.33 -7.83 -17.70
CA THR A 767 -10.91 -7.12 -18.93
C THR A 767 -10.16 -5.86 -18.57
N PHE A 768 -8.90 -5.78 -18.99
CA PHE A 768 -8.04 -4.62 -18.85
C PHE A 768 -7.87 -3.92 -20.22
N ARG A 769 -7.07 -2.86 -20.29
CA ARG A 769 -6.96 -1.98 -21.46
C ARG A 769 -5.50 -1.77 -21.85
N ARG A 770 -5.07 -2.21 -23.04
CA ARG A 770 -3.78 -1.82 -23.64
C ARG A 770 -3.84 -0.35 -24.02
N ILE A 771 -2.80 0.43 -23.73
CA ILE A 771 -2.67 1.78 -24.27
C ILE A 771 -2.77 1.80 -25.81
N ASP A 772 -3.52 2.78 -26.30
CA ASP A 772 -3.69 3.13 -27.71
C ASP A 772 -3.42 4.63 -27.79
N LEU A 773 -2.37 5.01 -28.54
CA LEU A 773 -1.84 6.37 -28.53
C LEU A 773 -2.61 7.33 -29.44
N ASP A 774 -3.03 6.88 -30.62
CA ASP A 774 -3.87 7.66 -31.53
C ASP A 774 -5.24 7.94 -30.88
N ASN A 775 -5.94 6.91 -30.42
CA ASN A 775 -7.23 7.09 -29.75
C ASN A 775 -7.09 7.86 -28.42
N ALA A 776 -5.95 7.80 -27.73
CA ALA A 776 -5.71 8.64 -26.54
C ALA A 776 -5.50 10.11 -26.89
N LEU A 777 -4.70 10.43 -27.92
CA LEU A 777 -4.46 11.82 -28.35
C LEU A 777 -5.72 12.43 -28.97
N THR A 778 -6.43 11.67 -29.79
CA THR A 778 -7.73 12.03 -30.38
C THR A 778 -8.83 12.22 -29.33
N ALA A 779 -8.76 11.55 -28.17
CA ALA A 779 -9.67 11.76 -27.04
C ALA A 779 -9.23 12.86 -26.05
N LEU A 780 -7.93 13.19 -26.00
CA LEU A 780 -7.36 14.27 -25.19
C LEU A 780 -7.63 15.64 -25.81
N LEU A 781 -7.44 15.74 -27.13
CA LEU A 781 -7.69 16.96 -27.88
C LEU A 781 -9.20 17.13 -28.09
N PRO A 782 -9.78 18.33 -27.86
CA PRO A 782 -11.19 18.55 -28.15
C PRO A 782 -11.43 18.38 -29.66
N PRO A 783 -12.57 17.79 -30.09
CA PRO A 783 -12.88 17.69 -31.51
C PRO A 783 -12.90 19.09 -32.11
N THR A 784 -12.11 19.29 -33.17
CA THR A 784 -12.02 20.57 -33.89
C THR A 784 -13.45 21.08 -34.17
N PRO A 785 -13.82 22.28 -33.67
CA PRO A 785 -15.22 22.64 -33.57
C PRO A 785 -15.87 22.61 -34.95
N THR A 786 -16.79 21.66 -35.14
CA THR A 786 -17.54 21.50 -36.38
C THR A 786 -18.16 22.86 -36.70
N PRO A 787 -17.86 23.49 -37.85
CA PRO A 787 -18.19 24.89 -38.09
C PRO A 787 -19.69 25.06 -37.92
N THR A 788 -20.09 25.82 -36.89
CA THR A 788 -21.49 25.99 -36.53
C THR A 788 -22.23 26.50 -37.76
N PRO A 789 -23.33 25.86 -38.20
CA PRO A 789 -23.92 26.18 -39.49
C PRO A 789 -24.53 27.58 -39.49
N VAL A 790 -23.71 28.57 -39.86
CA VAL A 790 -24.14 29.92 -40.21
C VAL A 790 -25.18 29.76 -41.31
N GLY A 791 -26.38 30.27 -41.07
CA GLY A 791 -27.57 29.92 -41.85
C GLY A 791 -27.50 30.37 -43.31
N TYR A 792 -26.91 29.54 -44.17
CA TYR A 792 -26.89 29.76 -45.61
C TYR A 792 -28.31 29.75 -46.16
N ARG A 793 -28.76 30.91 -46.66
CA ARG A 793 -29.97 31.00 -47.47
C ARG A 793 -29.76 30.22 -48.77
N THR A 794 -30.40 29.07 -48.89
CA THR A 794 -30.48 28.29 -50.12
C THR A 794 -31.25 29.03 -51.21
N THR A 795 -30.55 29.93 -51.92
CA THR A 795 -31.04 30.47 -53.18
C THR A 795 -30.73 29.47 -54.28
N VAL A 796 -31.73 28.65 -54.63
CA VAL A 796 -31.61 27.68 -55.73
C VAL A 796 -31.55 28.42 -57.07
N LEU A 797 -30.33 28.68 -57.54
CA LEU A 797 -30.09 28.87 -58.96
C LEU A 797 -30.33 27.53 -59.66
N ARG A 798 -31.06 27.56 -60.77
CA ARG A 798 -31.58 26.38 -61.48
C ARG A 798 -30.72 26.10 -62.71
N ASP A 799 -30.75 24.86 -63.21
CA ASP A 799 -29.83 24.30 -64.22
C ASP A 799 -29.86 24.93 -65.63
N GLN A 800 -30.48 26.10 -65.81
CA GLN A 800 -30.58 26.79 -67.10
C GLN A 800 -29.49 27.84 -67.34
N ASP A 801 -28.89 28.43 -66.29
CA ASP A 801 -27.88 29.48 -66.44
C ASP A 801 -26.50 28.93 -66.88
N LEU A 802 -26.20 27.65 -66.58
CA LEU A 802 -24.95 26.99 -66.98
C LEU A 802 -24.81 26.82 -68.50
N LEU A 803 -25.92 26.70 -69.24
CA LEU A 803 -25.90 26.35 -70.66
C LEU A 803 -25.49 27.51 -71.58
N TYR A 804 -25.56 28.76 -71.10
CA TYR A 804 -25.28 29.95 -71.92
C TYR A 804 -23.81 30.39 -71.92
N TRP A 805 -23.00 29.92 -70.96
CA TRP A 805 -21.60 30.33 -70.82
C TRP A 805 -20.62 29.47 -71.65
N MET A 806 -21.00 28.24 -71.99
CA MET A 806 -20.13 27.26 -72.68
C MET A 806 -19.81 27.57 -74.16
N GLN A 807 -20.25 28.70 -74.71
CA GLN A 807 -20.09 29.05 -76.14
C GLN A 807 -19.21 30.30 -76.39
N ALA A 808 -18.50 30.80 -75.37
CA ALA A 808 -17.68 32.02 -75.47
C ALA A 808 -16.15 31.77 -75.37
N GLN A 809 -15.55 31.54 -76.55
CA GLN A 809 -14.11 31.67 -76.88
C GLN A 809 -13.12 30.54 -76.48
N PRO A 810 -12.14 30.21 -77.35
CA PRO A 810 -11.05 29.26 -77.06
C PRO A 810 -9.68 29.96 -76.91
N THR A 811 -9.16 30.06 -75.68
CA THR A 811 -7.77 30.51 -75.44
C THR A 811 -7.05 29.63 -74.42
N THR A 812 -6.06 28.88 -74.91
CA THR A 812 -4.86 28.36 -74.21
C THR A 812 -4.89 28.30 -72.67
N PRO A 813 -5.00 27.11 -72.04
CA PRO A 813 -4.92 27.00 -70.58
C PRO A 813 -3.53 27.40 -70.04
N LEU A 814 -3.54 27.97 -68.83
CA LEU A 814 -2.37 28.12 -67.96
C LEU A 814 -2.43 26.99 -66.92
N ARG A 815 -1.40 26.14 -66.86
CA ARG A 815 -1.28 25.11 -65.82
C ARG A 815 -0.27 25.57 -64.76
N ILE A 816 -0.62 25.40 -63.49
CA ILE A 816 0.30 25.57 -62.38
C ILE A 816 0.84 24.18 -62.03
N ILE A 817 2.13 23.98 -62.21
CA ILE A 817 2.77 22.66 -62.08
C ILE A 817 3.38 22.45 -60.69
N LEU A 818 3.89 23.51 -60.08
CA LEU A 818 4.62 23.44 -58.82
C LEU A 818 4.51 24.76 -58.06
N VAL A 819 4.47 24.69 -56.73
CA VAL A 819 4.54 25.84 -55.82
C VAL A 819 5.59 25.51 -54.77
N VAL A 820 6.70 26.24 -54.73
CA VAL A 820 7.75 26.04 -53.72
C VAL A 820 7.60 27.10 -52.65
N ILE A 821 7.32 26.66 -51.42
CA ILE A 821 7.17 27.51 -50.23
C ILE A 821 8.44 27.41 -49.39
N THR A 822 9.05 28.55 -49.09
CA THR A 822 10.08 28.71 -48.05
C THR A 822 9.63 29.80 -47.08
N PRO A 823 10.19 29.91 -45.86
CA PRO A 823 9.69 30.85 -44.85
C PRO A 823 9.57 32.32 -45.27
N ASN A 824 10.32 32.76 -46.29
CA ASN A 824 10.33 34.16 -46.78
C ASN A 824 10.14 34.32 -48.30
N GLN A 825 9.96 33.24 -49.07
CA GLN A 825 9.77 33.31 -50.54
C GLN A 825 8.84 32.22 -51.07
N LEU A 826 8.00 32.62 -52.04
CA LEU A 826 7.10 31.76 -52.80
C LEU A 826 7.49 31.79 -54.29
N SER A 827 7.64 30.63 -54.93
CA SER A 827 7.91 30.53 -56.37
C SER A 827 6.89 29.62 -57.04
N ILE A 828 6.21 30.14 -58.07
CA ILE A 828 5.15 29.42 -58.80
C ILE A 828 5.66 29.03 -60.17
N TYR A 829 5.64 27.73 -60.48
CA TYR A 829 6.02 27.19 -61.78
C TYR A 829 4.79 27.05 -62.68
N VAL A 830 4.86 27.69 -63.85
CA VAL A 830 3.76 27.80 -64.80
C VAL A 830 4.13 27.22 -66.17
N GLU A 831 3.17 26.57 -66.81
CA GLU A 831 3.26 26.18 -68.22
C GLU A 831 2.04 26.67 -68.99
N SER A 832 2.27 27.25 -70.18
CA SER A 832 1.21 27.48 -71.16
C SER A 832 1.74 27.24 -72.57
N VAL A 833 0.97 26.52 -73.38
CA VAL A 833 1.32 26.17 -74.77
C VAL A 833 2.70 25.48 -74.91
N GLY A 834 3.10 24.68 -73.91
CA GLY A 834 4.40 23.99 -73.88
C GLY A 834 5.59 24.89 -73.48
N VAL A 835 5.37 26.17 -73.18
CA VAL A 835 6.41 27.08 -72.67
C VAL A 835 6.34 27.12 -71.15
N ARG A 836 7.46 26.82 -70.48
CA ARG A 836 7.60 26.80 -69.02
C ARG A 836 8.30 28.05 -68.50
N GLY A 837 7.89 28.51 -67.33
CA GLY A 837 8.49 29.64 -66.63
C GLY A 837 8.23 29.65 -65.13
N ILE A 838 8.84 30.62 -64.46
CA ILE A 838 8.78 30.81 -63.00
C ILE A 838 8.23 32.20 -62.73
N VAL A 839 7.23 32.31 -61.86
CA VAL A 839 6.74 33.58 -61.30
C VAL A 839 7.28 33.69 -59.86
N PRO A 840 8.19 34.64 -59.57
CA PRO A 840 8.61 34.93 -58.21
C PRO A 840 7.52 35.73 -57.49
N VAL A 841 7.20 35.37 -56.25
CA VAL A 841 6.11 35.98 -55.48
C VAL A 841 6.59 36.39 -54.09
N VAL A 842 6.30 37.64 -53.74
CA VAL A 842 6.64 38.23 -52.43
C VAL A 842 5.37 38.33 -51.60
N ILE A 843 5.40 37.77 -50.39
CA ILE A 843 4.32 37.82 -49.41
C ILE A 843 4.72 38.78 -48.30
N GLN A 844 3.84 39.71 -47.93
CA GLN A 844 4.02 40.63 -46.81
C GLN A 844 2.85 40.48 -45.83
N GLN A 845 3.14 40.08 -44.59
CA GLN A 845 2.16 40.08 -43.51
C GLN A 845 1.99 41.51 -42.95
N GLY A 846 0.80 42.08 -43.15
CA GLY A 846 0.30 43.18 -42.33
C GLY A 846 -0.51 42.63 -41.14
N SER A 847 -0.74 43.45 -40.12
CA SER A 847 -1.34 43.04 -38.85
C SER A 847 -2.79 42.55 -38.90
N ASN A 848 -3.48 42.65 -40.04
CA ASN A 848 -4.82 42.09 -40.30
C ASN A 848 -5.04 41.61 -41.76
N LEU A 849 -4.02 41.69 -42.63
CA LEU A 849 -4.13 41.31 -44.05
C LEU A 849 -2.78 40.83 -44.58
N VAL A 850 -2.79 39.80 -45.42
CA VAL A 850 -1.64 39.37 -46.21
C VAL A 850 -1.68 40.06 -47.57
N GLN A 851 -0.61 40.76 -47.94
CA GLN A 851 -0.44 41.26 -49.32
C GLN A 851 0.50 40.36 -50.11
N ILE A 852 0.12 40.06 -51.35
CA ILE A 852 0.87 39.22 -52.28
C ILE A 852 1.23 40.08 -53.49
N THR A 853 2.51 40.15 -53.84
CA THR A 853 3.03 40.91 -54.99
C THR A 853 3.77 39.97 -55.93
N TYR A 854 3.40 39.99 -57.21
CA TYR A 854 3.99 39.16 -58.26
C TYR A 854 5.13 39.90 -58.99
N GLY A 855 6.27 39.25 -59.16
CA GLY A 855 7.31 39.71 -60.08
C GLY A 855 7.03 39.27 -61.53
N PRO A 856 7.74 39.83 -62.52
CA PRO A 856 7.62 39.41 -63.92
C PRO A 856 8.08 37.95 -64.09
N PRO A 857 7.38 37.12 -64.88
CA PRO A 857 7.79 35.74 -65.11
C PRO A 857 9.10 35.65 -65.88
N THR A 858 9.92 34.66 -65.53
CA THR A 858 11.13 34.25 -66.25
C THR A 858 10.95 32.91 -66.95
N ASP A 859 11.85 32.57 -67.88
CA ASP A 859 12.09 31.17 -68.26
C ASP A 859 12.71 30.38 -67.08
N LEU A 860 12.93 29.08 -67.28
CA LEU A 860 13.56 28.20 -66.29
C LEU A 860 15.05 28.51 -66.01
N ASN A 861 15.67 29.43 -66.75
CA ASN A 861 17.07 29.85 -66.60
C ASN A 861 17.19 31.28 -66.01
N GLY A 862 16.08 31.96 -65.72
CA GLY A 862 16.05 33.33 -65.18
C GLY A 862 16.00 34.46 -66.21
N ASN A 863 15.87 34.17 -67.51
CA ASN A 863 15.69 35.19 -68.55
C ASN A 863 14.23 35.65 -68.62
N PRO A 864 13.90 36.86 -69.13
CA PRO A 864 12.51 37.30 -69.29
C PRO A 864 11.65 36.32 -70.12
N ALA A 865 10.47 35.95 -69.60
CA ALA A 865 9.61 34.96 -70.26
C ALA A 865 9.05 35.45 -71.61
N PRO A 866 8.78 34.54 -72.57
CA PRO A 866 8.12 34.88 -73.83
C PRO A 866 6.75 35.54 -73.62
N ALA A 867 6.42 36.56 -74.42
CA ALA A 867 5.25 37.42 -74.21
C ALA A 867 3.90 36.68 -74.10
N ALA A 868 3.75 35.51 -74.74
CA ALA A 868 2.56 34.66 -74.60
C ALA A 868 2.38 34.15 -73.15
N LEU A 869 3.46 33.71 -72.49
CA LEU A 869 3.41 33.26 -71.10
C LEU A 869 3.20 34.44 -70.14
N VAL A 870 3.83 35.59 -70.41
CA VAL A 870 3.58 36.84 -69.66
C VAL A 870 2.09 37.22 -69.71
N SER A 871 1.47 37.16 -70.89
CA SER A 871 0.05 37.46 -71.09
C SER A 871 -0.85 36.47 -70.37
N ALA A 872 -0.57 35.16 -70.45
CA ALA A 872 -1.35 34.14 -69.76
C ALA A 872 -1.28 34.27 -68.23
N VAL A 873 -0.08 34.48 -67.68
CA VAL A 873 0.15 34.72 -66.24
C VAL A 873 -0.66 35.93 -65.77
N ASN A 874 -0.50 37.08 -66.41
CA ASN A 874 -1.18 38.32 -65.99
C ASN A 874 -2.72 38.26 -66.12
N THR A 875 -3.24 37.43 -67.02
CA THR A 875 -4.70 37.31 -67.26
C THR A 875 -5.38 36.32 -66.31
N HIS A 876 -4.68 35.25 -65.92
CA HIS A 876 -5.31 34.13 -65.20
C HIS A 876 -4.80 33.89 -63.77
N LEU A 877 -3.51 34.13 -63.50
CA LEU A 877 -2.91 33.82 -62.19
C LEU A 877 -3.59 34.55 -61.00
N PRO A 878 -4.00 35.83 -61.10
CA PRO A 878 -4.68 36.51 -59.99
C PRO A 878 -5.98 35.80 -59.58
N THR A 879 -6.82 35.45 -60.56
CA THR A 879 -8.11 34.78 -60.33
C THR A 879 -7.95 33.39 -59.73
N ILE A 880 -6.96 32.63 -60.23
CA ILE A 880 -6.62 31.30 -59.70
C ILE A 880 -6.21 31.41 -58.23
N LEU A 881 -5.33 32.36 -57.89
CA LEU A 881 -4.85 32.52 -56.52
C LEU A 881 -5.91 33.08 -55.57
N THR A 882 -6.82 33.96 -55.99
CA THR A 882 -7.95 34.36 -55.12
C THR A 882 -8.90 33.20 -54.82
N GLY A 883 -9.09 32.25 -55.74
CA GLY A 883 -9.88 31.04 -55.46
C GLY A 883 -9.14 30.02 -54.61
N ALA A 884 -7.83 29.85 -54.84
CA ALA A 884 -7.01 28.87 -54.14
C ALA A 884 -6.61 29.31 -52.72
N LEU A 885 -6.37 30.60 -52.46
CA LEU A 885 -5.83 31.04 -51.17
C LEU A 885 -6.86 30.93 -50.03
N ASP A 886 -8.13 31.23 -50.29
CA ASP A 886 -9.22 31.07 -49.30
C ASP A 886 -9.46 29.59 -48.93
N GLN A 887 -9.09 28.64 -49.80
CA GLN A 887 -9.12 27.20 -49.51
C GLN A 887 -7.80 26.70 -48.89
N ALA A 888 -6.65 27.22 -49.34
CA ALA A 888 -5.34 26.87 -48.80
C ALA A 888 -5.15 27.37 -47.35
N LEU A 889 -5.75 28.52 -46.98
CA LEU A 889 -5.77 28.99 -45.60
C LEU A 889 -6.67 28.16 -44.66
N ALA A 890 -7.46 27.23 -45.21
CA ALA A 890 -8.19 26.22 -44.44
C ALA A 890 -7.46 24.86 -44.35
N LEU A 891 -6.25 24.75 -44.93
CA LEU A 891 -5.41 23.55 -44.90
C LEU A 891 -4.07 23.89 -44.21
N SER A 892 -3.78 23.23 -43.09
CA SER A 892 -2.54 23.45 -42.34
C SER A 892 -1.36 22.72 -42.98
N PHE A 893 -0.66 23.39 -43.90
CA PHE A 893 0.60 22.90 -44.47
C PHE A 893 1.67 22.77 -43.38
N GLY A 894 2.18 21.54 -43.18
CA GLY A 894 2.97 21.16 -42.01
C GLY A 894 4.48 21.07 -42.26
N SER A 895 4.93 21.10 -43.52
CA SER A 895 6.34 20.92 -43.88
C SER A 895 6.80 21.93 -44.93
N ALA A 896 8.12 22.12 -45.05
CA ALA A 896 8.69 22.77 -46.23
C ALA A 896 8.94 21.70 -47.29
N HIS A 897 8.46 21.98 -48.52
CA HIS A 897 8.58 21.20 -49.77
C HIS A 897 7.35 20.40 -50.26
N ASP A 898 6.19 20.47 -49.60
CA ASP A 898 4.92 19.89 -50.12
C ASP A 898 4.57 20.43 -51.54
N LEU A 899 4.19 19.56 -52.48
CA LEU A 899 3.92 19.88 -53.89
C LEU A 899 2.43 19.69 -54.24
N VAL A 900 1.85 20.63 -55.00
CA VAL A 900 0.42 20.59 -55.41
C VAL A 900 0.28 20.91 -56.91
N ASP A 901 -0.21 19.96 -57.71
CA ASP A 901 -0.57 20.16 -59.12
C ASP A 901 -1.97 20.79 -59.21
N MET A 902 -2.09 21.92 -59.92
CA MET A 902 -3.32 22.68 -60.04
C MET A 902 -3.62 23.00 -61.51
N THR A 903 -4.62 22.30 -62.05
CA THR A 903 -5.00 22.39 -63.46
C THR A 903 -6.33 23.12 -63.61
N LEU A 904 -6.32 24.28 -64.26
CA LEU A 904 -7.56 25.01 -64.55
C LEU A 904 -8.25 24.44 -65.81
N ARG A 905 -9.51 24.02 -65.69
CA ARG A 905 -10.35 23.57 -66.81
C ARG A 905 -11.53 24.50 -66.99
N GLY A 906 -11.36 25.52 -67.84
CA GLY A 906 -12.32 26.63 -67.92
C GLY A 906 -12.29 27.44 -66.63
N ASN A 907 -13.44 27.59 -65.96
CA ASN A 907 -13.52 28.25 -64.65
C ASN A 907 -13.43 27.27 -63.46
N ALA A 908 -13.25 25.97 -63.69
CA ALA A 908 -13.08 24.97 -62.63
C ALA A 908 -11.60 24.77 -62.29
N LEU A 909 -11.26 24.80 -61.00
CA LEU A 909 -9.95 24.43 -60.48
C LEU A 909 -9.94 22.92 -60.16
N ASP A 910 -9.19 22.16 -60.95
CA ASP A 910 -8.97 20.72 -60.78
C ASP A 910 -7.70 20.55 -59.94
N ILE A 911 -7.87 20.26 -58.64
CA ILE A 911 -6.76 20.07 -57.69
C ILE A 911 -6.32 18.61 -57.76
N GLY A 912 -5.06 18.39 -58.16
CA GLY A 912 -4.46 17.07 -58.27
C GLY A 912 -4.07 16.47 -56.92
N ALA A 913 -3.36 15.34 -56.97
CA ALA A 913 -2.76 14.77 -55.78
C ALA A 913 -1.71 15.72 -55.18
N ILE A 914 -1.73 15.87 -53.85
CA ILE A 914 -0.62 16.44 -53.09
C ILE A 914 0.50 15.39 -53.10
N LEU A 915 1.73 15.81 -53.41
CA LEU A 915 2.91 14.96 -53.43
C LEU A 915 3.96 15.53 -52.45
N PRO A 916 4.55 14.70 -51.57
CA PRO A 916 5.72 15.08 -50.77
C PRO A 916 7.03 15.02 -51.59
#